data_AF-A0A8H7XP37-F1
#
_entry.id   AF-A0A8H7XP37-F1
#
_cell.length_a   1.000
_cell.length_b   1.000
_cell.length_c   1.000
_cell.angle_alpha   90.00
_cell.angle_beta   90.00
_cell.angle_gamma   90.00
#
_symmetry.space_group_name_H-M   'P 1'
#
loop_
_entity.id
_entity.type
_entity.pdbx_description
1 polymer ?
#
loop_
_entity_poly.entity_id
_entity_poly.type
_entity_poly.pdbx_seq_one_letter_code
_entity_poly.pdbx_strand_id
1 'polypeptide(L)'
;MSNLTEHFLKPEASTDAFKAHLTTLLSFYERGPHSDEPAFTYDGPVDSQTEAILRSLEAIAKRMWISEGMVNSGMRSPLDDNKVAELGYHLVHHSEATSSIEGAGDSVERSTTGNEAIGASPKHCPNCGNSFERSPLLHTNLQDGTEDTPQAVPSSIVADSSDEIVFRPGEEIRLLKSQLEDVARVCESVSRGNLGHKITSPVEGGIMAQVKDSVNSMVDNLSKLANDVTRLSRDLGTDGKLGVQIEFLPNMGGQLGDMVDNLNRMTLDVTNQVRSISKVSKAIYVGDLSKQIEVKAKGEILELKDIVNGIVLRQRVLTKEVCRVTSEISKGRIGGRAEVPHVEGVWFSFVTGINSMTSTLENGLRATSYVANAIVQGDLSKRIEVDVEGDLLALKTAVNSIADRLQTTSNEIIQLNRQLRVEGMLDAHAASADAQGVWKELLQSANGVAATLKSCVRATSEVLKAVAGGDLETSMQIGEAQGEVLELTETVNGTVEFLRVFTEEVVRMTRTVGVEGRLGHQVLVSHVGGTWKEIVDGLNGLTYNLMLLVRTAMVALVSVARGDLSQKIVGITLHGEMSDLVQIINEMIDVLFKFTKDSKRIAREGDTEGILTHAEVGGVIGIWNEIIRILALEYDKENQRRATGGELEVW
;
A
#
# COMPACT_ATOMS: atom_id res chain seq x y z
N MET A 1 8.51 22.44 52.54
CA MET A 1 8.34 21.93 51.16
C MET A 1 9.65 21.27 50.81
N SER A 2 9.63 19.98 50.47
CA SER A 2 10.84 19.16 50.33
C SER A 2 10.72 18.28 49.07
N ASN A 3 11.85 17.78 48.57
CA ASN A 3 11.97 16.86 47.43
C ASN A 3 11.75 17.50 46.05
N LEU A 4 12.67 18.38 45.63
CA LEU A 4 12.83 18.78 44.21
C LEU A 4 14.31 18.99 43.79
N THR A 5 15.27 18.43 44.53
CA THR A 5 16.70 18.79 44.42
C THR A 5 17.69 17.61 44.33
N GLU A 6 17.23 16.36 44.12
CA GLU A 6 18.10 15.16 44.12
C GLU A 6 17.84 14.18 42.96
N HIS A 7 17.54 14.66 41.74
CA HIS A 7 17.29 13.78 40.58
C HIS A 7 17.94 14.20 39.25
N PHE A 8 19.02 15.00 39.31
CA PHE A 8 19.99 15.11 38.23
C PHE A 8 21.37 14.69 38.75
N LEU A 9 22.22 14.17 37.85
CA LEU A 9 23.61 13.71 38.12
C LEU A 9 23.78 12.39 38.89
N LYS A 10 23.22 11.30 38.33
CA LYS A 10 24.05 10.11 38.06
C LYS A 10 23.96 9.78 36.57
N PRO A 11 25.06 9.82 35.80
CA PRO A 11 25.07 9.29 34.45
C PRO A 11 25.06 7.76 34.53
N GLU A 12 23.98 7.13 34.07
CA GLU A 12 24.12 5.77 33.54
C GLU A 12 25.05 5.85 32.33
N ALA A 13 26.02 4.92 32.23
CA ALA A 13 27.08 5.01 31.25
C ALA A 13 26.54 4.76 29.83
N SER A 14 26.19 5.83 29.12
CA SER A 14 25.82 5.76 27.71
C SER A 14 26.99 5.19 26.91
N THR A 15 26.78 4.05 26.25
CA THR A 15 27.75 3.37 25.36
C THR A 15 28.07 4.16 24.07
N ASP A 16 27.63 5.41 24.01
CA ASP A 16 27.74 6.33 22.88
C ASP A 16 28.61 7.52 23.32
N ALA A 17 29.88 7.50 22.93
CA ALA A 17 30.86 8.53 23.27
C ALA A 17 30.48 9.92 22.75
N PHE A 18 29.70 10.00 21.66
CA PHE A 18 29.26 11.27 21.09
C PHE A 18 28.16 11.88 21.97
N LYS A 19 27.18 11.08 22.43
CA LYS A 19 26.17 11.56 23.39
C LYS A 19 26.78 11.97 24.73
N ALA A 20 27.79 11.24 25.22
CA ALA A 20 28.52 11.62 26.43
C ALA A 20 29.20 13.00 26.26
N HIS A 21 29.96 13.20 25.18
CA HIS A 21 30.61 14.48 24.89
C HIS A 21 29.61 15.63 24.68
N LEU A 22 28.54 15.42 23.91
CA LEU A 22 27.46 16.40 23.69
C LEU A 22 26.79 16.82 25.01
N THR A 23 26.48 15.87 25.88
CA THR A 23 25.86 16.13 27.20
C THR A 23 26.81 16.95 28.08
N THR A 24 28.11 16.62 28.09
CA THR A 24 29.12 17.38 28.81
C THR A 24 29.21 18.82 28.30
N LEU A 25 29.28 19.02 26.98
CA LEU A 25 29.40 20.34 26.33
C LEU A 25 28.18 21.23 26.63
N LEU A 26 26.96 20.66 26.59
CA LEU A 26 25.74 21.35 27.01
C LEU A 26 25.73 21.67 28.52
N SER A 27 26.20 20.76 29.38
CA SER A 27 26.30 21.02 30.82
C SER A 27 27.37 22.05 31.21
N PHE A 28 28.33 22.33 30.30
CA PHE A 28 29.31 23.40 30.41
C PHE A 28 28.67 24.76 30.10
N TYR A 29 27.80 24.81 29.07
CA TYR A 29 26.98 25.98 28.76
C TYR A 29 26.08 26.36 29.95
N GLU A 30 25.41 25.38 30.55
CA GLU A 30 24.50 25.56 31.69
C GLU A 30 25.19 26.03 32.99
N ARG A 31 26.51 25.86 33.11
CA ARG A 31 27.31 26.27 34.28
C ARG A 31 28.06 27.61 34.13
N GLY A 32 28.28 28.07 32.90
CA GLY A 32 29.00 29.32 32.62
C GLY A 32 30.53 29.23 32.73
N PRO A 33 31.25 30.30 32.36
CA PRO A 33 32.67 30.25 31.94
C PRO A 33 33.70 30.21 33.09
N HIS A 34 33.35 29.70 34.27
CA HIS A 34 34.22 29.65 35.46
C HIS A 34 34.27 28.25 36.08
N SER A 35 34.67 27.27 35.27
CA SER A 35 35.03 25.92 35.70
C SER A 35 36.46 25.61 35.24
N ASP A 36 37.38 25.43 36.18
CA ASP A 36 38.81 25.12 35.92
C ASP A 36 39.06 23.66 35.46
N GLU A 37 38.02 22.96 35.00
CA GLU A 37 38.14 21.61 34.43
C GLU A 37 38.57 21.68 32.95
N PRO A 38 39.52 20.84 32.51
CA PRO A 38 39.97 20.83 31.13
C PRO A 38 38.86 20.36 30.18
N ALA A 39 38.75 21.01 29.02
CA ALA A 39 37.76 20.66 28.00
C ALA A 39 37.93 19.19 27.56
N PHE A 40 36.86 18.40 27.71
CA PHE A 40 36.91 16.95 27.54
C PHE A 40 37.07 16.56 26.05
N THR A 41 38.25 16.08 25.65
CA THR A 41 38.51 15.62 24.29
C THR A 41 37.65 14.41 23.94
N TYR A 42 37.00 14.44 22.78
CA TYR A 42 36.26 13.30 22.24
C TYR A 42 37.24 12.19 21.79
N ASP A 43 37.15 11.03 22.43
CA ASP A 43 38.03 9.86 22.22
C ASP A 43 37.29 8.73 21.43
N GLY A 44 36.34 9.12 20.58
CA GLY A 44 35.63 8.21 19.67
C GLY A 44 36.23 8.22 18.26
N PRO A 45 35.62 7.51 17.29
CA PRO A 45 36.09 7.49 15.91
C PRO A 45 36.08 8.89 15.29
N VAL A 46 37.26 9.44 14.99
CA VAL A 46 37.42 10.75 14.35
C VAL A 46 37.36 10.60 12.84
N ASP A 47 36.17 10.83 12.27
CA ASP A 47 35.97 10.97 10.83
C ASP A 47 35.56 12.41 10.45
N SER A 48 35.56 12.69 9.15
CA SER A 48 35.27 14.03 8.63
C SER A 48 33.86 14.54 8.97
N GLN A 49 32.90 13.63 9.20
CA GLN A 49 31.54 14.00 9.60
C GLN A 49 31.50 14.38 11.09
N THR A 50 32.15 13.59 11.94
CA THR A 50 32.26 13.84 13.39
C THR A 50 32.99 15.15 13.67
N GLU A 51 34.12 15.41 12.99
CA GLU A 51 34.85 16.69 13.02
C GLU A 51 33.94 17.88 12.63
N ALA A 52 33.17 17.76 11.55
CA ALA A 52 32.26 18.80 11.08
C ALA A 52 31.09 19.04 12.07
N ILE A 53 30.56 17.99 12.68
CA ILE A 53 29.50 18.08 13.70
C ILE A 53 30.02 18.78 14.96
N LEU A 54 31.21 18.41 15.45
CA LEU A 54 31.83 19.04 16.63
C LEU A 54 32.08 20.54 16.41
N ARG A 55 32.65 20.93 15.26
CA ARG A 55 32.83 22.36 14.88
C ARG A 55 31.50 23.11 14.76
N SER A 56 30.46 22.45 14.26
CA SER A 56 29.12 23.05 14.15
C SER A 56 28.49 23.30 15.53
N LEU A 57 28.64 22.35 16.46
CA LEU A 57 28.16 22.48 17.84
C LEU A 57 28.92 23.57 18.61
N GLU A 58 30.24 23.65 18.45
CA GLU A 58 31.06 24.73 19.04
C GLU A 58 30.62 26.11 18.52
N ALA A 59 30.35 26.23 17.22
CA ALA A 59 29.86 27.46 16.60
C ALA A 59 28.45 27.84 17.09
N ILE A 60 27.56 26.87 17.33
CA ILE A 60 26.23 27.09 17.92
C ILE A 60 26.35 27.57 19.37
N ALA A 61 27.15 26.89 20.20
CA ALA A 61 27.36 27.26 21.60
C ALA A 61 27.92 28.69 21.74
N LYS A 62 28.92 29.06 20.91
CA LYS A 62 29.46 30.43 20.86
C LYS A 62 28.40 31.45 20.44
N ARG A 63 27.56 31.15 19.45
CA ARG A 63 26.47 32.04 19.00
C ARG A 63 25.39 32.23 20.06
N MET A 64 24.98 31.15 20.74
CA MET A 64 24.02 31.21 21.84
C MET A 64 24.56 32.08 22.98
N TRP A 65 25.80 31.86 23.42
CA TRP A 65 26.42 32.63 24.50
C TRP A 65 26.55 34.13 24.17
N ILE A 66 26.95 34.46 22.94
CA ILE A 66 27.00 35.86 22.47
C ILE A 66 25.60 36.48 22.47
N SER A 67 24.58 35.75 22.01
CA SER A 67 23.19 36.22 22.00
C SER A 67 22.65 36.43 23.42
N GLU A 68 22.96 35.54 24.36
CA GLU A 68 22.53 35.63 25.76
C GLU A 68 23.25 36.78 26.49
N GLY A 69 24.54 37.01 26.20
CA GLY A 69 25.27 38.19 26.65
C GLY A 69 24.69 39.51 26.13
N MET A 70 24.24 39.56 24.85
CA MET A 70 23.55 40.72 24.29
C MET A 70 22.19 40.97 24.96
N VAL A 71 21.41 39.92 25.21
CA VAL A 71 20.10 40.01 25.89
C VAL A 71 20.27 40.50 27.34
N ASN A 72 21.18 39.90 28.11
CA ASN A 72 21.40 40.27 29.52
C ASN A 72 22.06 41.64 29.72
N SER A 73 22.73 42.19 28.68
CA SER A 73 23.25 43.58 28.69
C SER A 73 22.27 44.62 28.13
N GLY A 74 21.08 44.20 27.68
CA GLY A 74 20.02 45.10 27.21
C GLY A 74 20.28 45.81 25.88
N MET A 75 21.33 45.43 25.15
CA MET A 75 21.64 46.01 23.84
C MET A 75 20.93 45.26 22.70
N ARG A 76 20.31 46.01 21.78
CA ARG A 76 19.91 45.44 20.48
C ARG A 76 21.14 45.19 19.62
N SER A 77 21.11 44.10 18.87
CA SER A 77 22.23 43.61 18.07
C SER A 77 22.78 44.65 17.08
N PRO A 78 24.09 44.92 17.08
CA PRO A 78 24.79 45.65 16.01
C PRO A 78 25.37 44.65 15.00
N LEU A 79 24.51 43.91 14.30
CA LEU A 79 24.89 43.09 13.15
C LEU A 79 24.29 43.69 11.87
N ASP A 80 25.13 44.44 11.17
CA ASP A 80 24.93 44.88 9.79
C ASP A 80 25.16 43.70 8.84
N ASP A 81 24.31 43.52 7.83
CA ASP A 81 24.16 42.26 7.06
C ASP A 81 25.42 41.86 6.26
N ASN A 82 26.38 42.77 6.10
CA ASN A 82 27.56 42.59 5.25
C ASN A 82 28.74 41.82 5.86
N LYS A 83 28.64 41.25 7.08
CA LYS A 83 29.75 40.50 7.72
C LYS A 83 29.54 39.01 8.01
N VAL A 84 28.47 38.41 7.49
CA VAL A 84 28.27 36.94 7.57
C VAL A 84 29.16 36.18 6.56
N ALA A 85 29.68 36.84 5.52
CA ALA A 85 30.42 36.20 4.43
C ALA A 85 31.84 35.71 4.79
N GLU A 86 32.60 36.43 5.63
CA GLU A 86 34.03 36.15 5.85
C GLU A 86 34.30 34.83 6.60
N LEU A 87 33.35 34.31 7.38
CA LEU A 87 33.49 33.04 8.11
C LEU A 87 33.12 31.80 7.27
N GLY A 88 32.65 31.95 6.04
CA GLY A 88 32.34 30.84 5.14
C GLY A 88 33.51 30.34 4.28
N TYR A 89 34.55 31.16 4.07
CA TYR A 89 35.52 30.95 2.99
C TYR A 89 36.70 30.02 3.30
N HIS A 90 36.93 29.65 4.57
CA HIS A 90 38.13 28.91 5.00
C HIS A 90 38.01 27.38 5.03
N LEU A 91 36.96 26.79 4.44
CA LEU A 91 36.72 25.33 4.46
C LEU A 91 36.84 24.61 3.09
N VAL A 92 37.21 25.31 2.02
CA VAL A 92 37.19 24.73 0.65
C VAL A 92 38.56 24.67 -0.05
N HIS A 93 39.53 25.54 0.31
CA HIS A 93 40.80 25.63 -0.42
C HIS A 93 41.99 25.00 0.33
N HIS A 94 42.08 23.67 0.25
CA HIS A 94 43.34 22.94 0.42
C HIS A 94 43.39 21.65 -0.45
N SER A 95 43.33 21.83 -1.78
CA SER A 95 43.92 20.91 -2.75
C SER A 95 44.49 21.69 -3.93
N GLU A 96 45.46 21.08 -4.63
CA GLU A 96 45.98 21.45 -5.96
C GLU A 96 46.40 22.90 -6.20
N ALA A 97 47.68 23.15 -5.91
CA ALA A 97 48.47 24.15 -6.63
C ALA A 97 49.66 23.45 -7.33
N THR A 98 49.54 23.17 -8.63
CA THR A 98 50.69 22.81 -9.51
C THR A 98 50.36 22.97 -11.00
N SER A 99 50.69 24.12 -11.59
CA SER A 99 51.56 24.24 -12.79
C SER A 99 51.42 25.61 -13.46
N SER A 100 52.56 26.26 -13.71
CA SER A 100 52.68 27.44 -14.58
C SER A 100 53.05 26.98 -15.99
N ILE A 101 52.79 27.80 -17.03
CA ILE A 101 53.73 28.12 -18.15
C ILE A 101 53.11 29.14 -19.15
N GLU A 102 53.84 30.26 -19.31
CA GLU A 102 54.17 31.09 -20.51
C GLU A 102 53.19 31.39 -21.69
N GLY A 103 53.47 32.50 -22.40
CA GLY A 103 52.89 32.92 -23.69
C GLY A 103 51.86 34.06 -23.58
N ALA A 104 52.12 35.36 -23.86
CA ALA A 104 53.05 36.08 -24.77
C ALA A 104 52.63 36.11 -26.25
N GLY A 105 52.64 37.31 -26.87
CA GLY A 105 52.16 37.62 -28.23
C GLY A 105 50.92 38.54 -28.21
N ASP A 106 51.04 39.87 -28.22
CA ASP A 106 51.31 40.75 -29.38
C ASP A 106 50.26 40.73 -30.50
N SER A 107 49.62 41.88 -30.74
CA SER A 107 49.60 42.56 -32.06
C SER A 107 48.77 43.86 -32.01
N VAL A 108 49.36 44.97 -32.45
CA VAL A 108 48.66 46.23 -32.77
C VAL A 108 48.97 46.59 -34.22
N GLU A 109 47.93 46.70 -35.05
CA GLU A 109 47.79 47.46 -36.31
C GLU A 109 46.52 46.92 -37.02
N ARG A 110 45.55 47.66 -37.57
CA ARG A 110 45.44 49.05 -38.08
C ARG A 110 46.03 49.30 -39.47
N SER A 111 45.25 49.05 -40.52
CA SER A 111 45.13 49.98 -41.67
C SER A 111 44.01 49.62 -42.67
N THR A 112 43.36 50.66 -43.21
CA THR A 112 42.92 50.94 -44.61
C THR A 112 42.64 49.79 -45.62
N THR A 113 41.74 49.89 -46.61
CA THR A 113 40.85 50.98 -47.11
C THR A 113 39.80 50.39 -48.07
N GLY A 114 38.70 51.09 -48.33
CA GLY A 114 37.78 50.77 -49.44
C GLY A 114 36.67 51.81 -49.61
N ASN A 115 36.71 52.58 -50.69
CA ASN A 115 35.59 53.42 -51.12
C ASN A 115 34.58 52.58 -51.90
N GLU A 116 33.29 52.84 -51.70
CA GLU A 116 32.39 53.20 -52.81
C GLU A 116 31.08 53.80 -52.27
N ALA A 117 30.41 54.63 -53.08
CA ALA A 117 29.18 55.31 -52.71
C ALA A 117 28.23 55.40 -53.90
N ILE A 118 26.95 55.03 -53.70
CA ILE A 118 25.77 55.35 -54.50
C ILE A 118 24.52 54.83 -53.74
N GLY A 119 23.35 55.45 -53.98
CA GLY A 119 22.06 54.80 -53.70
C GLY A 119 21.27 55.35 -52.49
N ALA A 120 20.67 56.53 -52.65
CA ALA A 120 19.61 56.99 -51.74
C ALA A 120 18.24 56.40 -52.15
N SER A 121 17.46 55.87 -51.19
CA SER A 121 16.03 55.60 -51.33
C SER A 121 15.34 55.52 -49.95
N PRO A 122 14.06 55.90 -49.81
CA PRO A 122 13.48 56.29 -48.53
C PRO A 122 12.89 55.11 -47.73
N LYS A 123 12.89 55.24 -46.39
CA LYS A 123 12.17 54.32 -45.48
C LYS A 123 10.91 54.99 -44.94
N HIS A 124 9.74 54.44 -45.26
CA HIS A 124 8.46 54.80 -44.66
C HIS A 124 8.33 54.21 -43.24
N CYS A 125 7.53 54.84 -42.39
CA CYS A 125 7.21 54.33 -41.05
C CYS A 125 6.03 53.31 -41.11
N PRO A 126 6.20 52.05 -40.67
CA PRO A 126 5.17 51.01 -40.83
C PRO A 126 4.06 51.07 -39.77
N ASN A 127 3.66 52.27 -39.29
CA ASN A 127 2.56 52.42 -38.32
C ASN A 127 1.67 53.67 -38.52
N CYS A 128 1.94 54.50 -39.53
CA CYS A 128 1.08 55.64 -39.90
C CYS A 128 1.29 56.03 -41.37
N GLY A 129 0.55 55.40 -42.27
CA GLY A 129 0.68 55.62 -43.72
C GLY A 129 -0.05 56.89 -44.19
N ASN A 130 0.63 58.03 -44.19
CA ASN A 130 0.30 59.19 -45.04
C ASN A 130 1.52 60.10 -45.22
N SER A 131 1.65 60.71 -46.39
CA SER A 131 2.74 61.60 -46.80
C SER A 131 2.27 63.06 -46.91
N PHE A 132 3.19 64.01 -46.74
CA PHE A 132 2.93 65.43 -46.91
C PHE A 132 3.83 66.03 -48.00
N GLU A 133 3.22 66.60 -49.02
CA GLU A 133 3.88 67.43 -50.04
C GLU A 133 3.85 68.93 -49.66
N ARG A 134 4.47 69.77 -50.50
CA ARG A 134 4.70 71.20 -50.22
C ARG A 134 3.71 72.13 -50.95
N SER A 135 3.27 73.19 -50.25
CA SER A 135 3.05 74.56 -50.79
C SER A 135 1.87 74.77 -51.78
N PRO A 136 1.51 76.03 -52.18
CA PRO A 136 1.53 77.31 -51.44
C PRO A 136 0.27 78.21 -51.66
N LEU A 137 0.21 79.35 -50.92
CA LEU A 137 -0.41 80.66 -51.25
C LEU A 137 -1.85 80.78 -51.81
N LEU A 138 -2.67 81.63 -51.16
CA LEU A 138 -3.37 82.78 -51.82
C LEU A 138 -3.93 83.81 -50.81
N HIS A 139 -4.35 84.98 -51.31
CA HIS A 139 -4.81 86.18 -50.57
C HIS A 139 -6.35 86.37 -50.60
N THR A 140 -6.82 87.45 -49.94
CA THR A 140 -8.07 88.24 -50.13
C THR A 140 -9.28 87.96 -49.21
N ASN A 141 -10.16 88.93 -48.89
CA ASN A 141 -9.99 90.38 -48.55
C ASN A 141 -11.34 90.97 -48.03
N LEU A 142 -11.30 92.03 -47.18
CA LEU A 142 -12.43 92.96 -46.85
C LEU A 142 -13.68 92.32 -46.16
N GLN A 143 -14.62 92.99 -45.46
CA GLN A 143 -14.85 94.34 -44.87
C GLN A 143 -15.92 94.14 -43.75
N ASP A 144 -16.33 95.03 -42.84
CA ASP A 144 -16.10 96.47 -42.51
C ASP A 144 -15.83 96.59 -40.97
N GLY A 145 -15.99 97.63 -40.13
CA GLY A 145 -16.64 98.96 -40.04
C GLY A 145 -17.32 99.07 -38.64
N THR A 146 -17.43 100.19 -37.91
CA THR A 146 -17.17 101.62 -38.19
C THR A 146 -16.70 102.40 -36.94
N GLU A 147 -15.73 103.31 -37.14
CA GLU A 147 -15.59 104.71 -36.65
C GLU A 147 -16.19 105.21 -35.31
N ASP A 148 -15.41 106.00 -34.55
CA ASP A 148 -15.70 107.45 -34.34
C ASP A 148 -14.41 108.26 -33.97
N THR A 149 -14.52 109.58 -33.77
CA THR A 149 -13.57 110.64 -34.21
C THR A 149 -12.73 111.36 -33.11
N PRO A 150 -11.73 112.22 -33.47
CA PRO A 150 -10.65 112.66 -32.55
C PRO A 150 -10.54 114.19 -32.22
N GLN A 151 -9.69 114.52 -31.25
CA GLN A 151 -9.13 115.86 -30.93
C GLN A 151 -7.74 115.72 -30.28
N ALA A 152 -6.81 116.69 -30.28
CA ALA A 152 -6.58 117.86 -31.12
C ALA A 152 -5.11 118.33 -30.92
N VAL A 153 -4.53 119.08 -31.88
CA VAL A 153 -3.13 119.56 -31.84
C VAL A 153 -3.07 121.06 -31.55
N PRO A 154 -2.03 121.53 -30.83
CA PRO A 154 -1.40 122.80 -31.19
C PRO A 154 0.11 122.62 -31.46
N SER A 155 0.60 123.24 -32.54
CA SER A 155 2.02 123.30 -32.93
C SER A 155 2.55 124.73 -32.80
N SER A 156 3.86 124.91 -33.03
CA SER A 156 4.69 126.15 -32.86
C SER A 156 5.21 126.36 -31.43
N ILE A 157 6.41 126.92 -31.19
CA ILE A 157 7.26 127.78 -32.04
C ILE A 157 8.75 127.30 -32.06
N VAL A 158 9.33 127.29 -33.27
CA VAL A 158 10.73 127.59 -33.75
C VAL A 158 11.95 127.47 -32.80
N ALA A 159 13.08 127.08 -33.44
CA ALA A 159 14.50 127.00 -33.00
C ALA A 159 14.93 125.58 -32.59
N ASP A 160 15.79 124.85 -33.31
CA ASP A 160 17.09 125.13 -33.98
C ASP A 160 18.30 124.71 -33.13
N SER A 161 18.66 123.42 -33.20
CA SER A 161 20.04 122.93 -33.15
C SER A 161 20.10 121.52 -33.77
N SER A 162 21.09 121.29 -34.64
CA SER A 162 21.38 119.95 -35.18
C SER A 162 22.55 119.34 -34.41
N ASP A 163 22.28 118.62 -33.32
CA ASP A 163 23.30 117.89 -32.57
C ASP A 163 23.62 116.55 -33.24
N GLU A 164 24.35 116.64 -34.35
CA GLU A 164 25.13 115.53 -34.89
C GLU A 164 26.30 115.28 -33.91
N ILE A 165 26.23 114.19 -33.13
CA ILE A 165 27.17 113.94 -32.02
C ILE A 165 28.56 113.58 -32.56
N VAL A 166 29.39 114.60 -32.78
CA VAL A 166 30.81 114.46 -33.09
C VAL A 166 31.57 114.04 -31.83
N PHE A 167 31.75 112.73 -31.65
CA PHE A 167 32.57 112.16 -30.59
C PHE A 167 34.01 112.68 -30.64
N ARG A 168 34.63 112.83 -29.46
CA ARG A 168 36.07 113.10 -29.38
C ARG A 168 36.83 111.78 -29.46
N PRO A 169 37.97 111.67 -30.18
CA PRO A 169 38.73 110.43 -30.32
C PRO A 169 39.20 109.78 -29.00
N GLY A 170 39.20 110.51 -27.88
CA GLY A 170 39.52 109.97 -26.54
C GLY A 170 38.35 109.30 -25.82
N GLU A 171 37.11 109.46 -26.29
CA GLU A 171 35.89 108.91 -25.69
C GLU A 171 35.55 107.55 -26.33
N GLU A 172 35.62 107.43 -27.66
CA GLU A 172 35.49 106.15 -28.38
C GLU A 172 36.49 105.10 -27.86
N ILE A 173 37.75 105.47 -27.66
CA ILE A 173 38.80 104.57 -27.14
C ILE A 173 38.49 104.11 -25.71
N ARG A 174 37.86 104.97 -24.88
CA ARG A 174 37.43 104.60 -23.51
C ARG A 174 36.24 103.65 -23.54
N LEU A 175 35.27 103.90 -24.42
CA LEU A 175 34.11 103.06 -24.63
C LEU A 175 34.52 101.66 -25.14
N LEU A 176 35.35 101.60 -26.20
CA LEU A 176 35.91 100.36 -26.75
C LEU A 176 36.73 99.58 -25.71
N LYS A 177 37.53 100.27 -24.89
CA LYS A 177 38.26 99.62 -23.80
C LYS A 177 37.31 98.97 -22.79
N SER A 178 36.29 99.70 -22.32
CA SER A 178 35.31 99.18 -21.36
C SER A 178 34.49 98.02 -21.93
N GLN A 179 34.12 98.09 -23.20
CA GLN A 179 33.46 97.01 -23.95
C GLN A 179 34.33 95.74 -24.04
N LEU A 180 35.64 95.89 -24.32
CA LEU A 180 36.56 94.75 -24.36
C LEU A 180 36.85 94.17 -22.97
N GLU A 181 36.89 95.01 -21.92
CA GLU A 181 36.97 94.56 -20.52
C GLU A 181 35.72 93.78 -20.10
N ASP A 182 34.52 94.13 -20.59
CA ASP A 182 33.28 93.36 -20.41
C ASP A 182 33.34 92.00 -21.14
N VAL A 183 33.74 91.98 -22.42
CA VAL A 183 33.97 90.72 -23.18
C VAL A 183 34.96 89.81 -22.44
N ALA A 184 36.09 90.36 -21.99
CA ALA A 184 37.10 89.61 -21.26
C ALA A 184 36.54 89.00 -19.97
N ARG A 185 35.84 89.79 -19.16
CA ARG A 185 35.16 89.35 -17.92
C ARG A 185 34.14 88.22 -18.19
N VAL A 186 33.39 88.30 -19.27
CA VAL A 186 32.39 87.28 -19.64
C VAL A 186 33.08 86.00 -20.11
N CYS A 187 34.10 86.09 -20.96
CA CYS A 187 34.91 84.94 -21.36
C CYS A 187 35.65 84.28 -20.17
N GLU A 188 36.13 85.08 -19.21
CA GLU A 188 36.74 84.62 -17.95
C GLU A 188 35.72 83.98 -16.99
N SER A 189 34.45 84.37 -17.09
CA SER A 189 33.34 83.73 -16.36
C SER A 189 32.99 82.38 -16.99
N VAL A 190 32.87 82.34 -18.32
CA VAL A 190 32.58 81.12 -19.10
C VAL A 190 33.68 80.07 -18.93
N SER A 191 34.96 80.47 -18.96
CA SER A 191 36.09 79.54 -18.76
C SER A 191 36.18 78.97 -17.35
N ARG A 192 35.56 79.64 -16.36
CA ARG A 192 35.34 79.13 -14.99
C ARG A 192 34.04 78.34 -14.82
N GLY A 193 33.28 78.12 -15.90
CA GLY A 193 31.97 77.44 -15.86
C GLY A 193 30.82 78.28 -15.29
N ASN A 194 31.02 79.58 -15.04
CA ASN A 194 29.97 80.48 -14.58
C ASN A 194 29.24 81.09 -15.79
N LEU A 195 28.15 80.42 -16.18
CA LEU A 195 27.35 80.72 -17.37
C LEU A 195 26.17 81.67 -17.07
N GLY A 196 26.28 82.49 -16.02
CA GLY A 196 25.30 83.51 -15.64
C GLY A 196 25.64 84.94 -16.08
N HIS A 197 26.90 85.21 -16.47
CA HIS A 197 27.35 86.54 -16.86
C HIS A 197 27.20 86.80 -18.36
N LYS A 198 26.69 87.98 -18.72
CA LYS A 198 26.52 88.46 -20.09
C LYS A 198 27.18 89.82 -20.28
N ILE A 199 27.49 90.16 -21.52
CA ILE A 199 27.92 91.51 -21.90
C ILE A 199 26.72 92.43 -21.77
N THR A 200 26.81 93.38 -20.84
CA THR A 200 25.74 94.34 -20.54
C THR A 200 26.07 95.75 -21.02
N SER A 201 27.35 96.08 -21.17
CA SER A 201 27.84 97.39 -21.63
C SER A 201 27.12 97.90 -22.89
N PRO A 202 26.88 99.22 -23.01
CA PRO A 202 26.38 99.81 -24.25
C PRO A 202 27.38 99.55 -25.39
N VAL A 203 26.87 99.24 -26.58
CA VAL A 203 27.67 98.93 -27.76
C VAL A 203 27.28 99.83 -28.91
N GLU A 204 28.27 100.51 -29.47
CA GLU A 204 28.14 101.45 -30.57
C GLU A 204 29.00 100.93 -31.74
N GLY A 205 28.47 101.04 -32.96
CA GLY A 205 29.06 100.40 -34.15
C GLY A 205 28.69 98.92 -34.31
N GLY A 206 28.45 98.51 -35.56
CA GLY A 206 27.85 97.20 -35.88
C GLY A 206 28.69 95.98 -35.50
N ILE A 207 30.03 96.08 -35.50
CA ILE A 207 30.91 94.95 -35.16
C ILE A 207 30.81 94.62 -33.67
N MET A 208 30.80 95.63 -32.78
CA MET A 208 30.75 95.38 -31.33
C MET A 208 29.37 94.88 -30.89
N ALA A 209 28.30 95.28 -31.59
CA ALA A 209 26.98 94.66 -31.44
C ALA A 209 27.00 93.17 -31.82
N GLN A 210 27.56 92.80 -32.97
CA GLN A 210 27.71 91.40 -33.38
C GLN A 210 28.54 90.57 -32.39
N VAL A 211 29.60 91.12 -31.81
CA VAL A 211 30.39 90.47 -30.76
C VAL A 211 29.57 90.26 -29.49
N LYS A 212 28.84 91.30 -29.03
CA LYS A 212 27.93 91.22 -27.88
C LYS A 212 26.90 90.12 -28.05
N ASP A 213 26.22 90.09 -29.18
CA ASP A 213 25.14 89.14 -29.45
C ASP A 213 25.68 87.70 -29.66
N SER A 214 26.85 87.55 -30.29
CA SER A 214 27.50 86.24 -30.46
C SER A 214 27.96 85.64 -29.13
N VAL A 215 28.64 86.43 -28.28
CA VAL A 215 29.12 85.97 -26.96
C VAL A 215 27.94 85.73 -26.03
N ASN A 216 26.91 86.59 -26.03
CA ASN A 216 25.70 86.36 -25.22
C ASN A 216 24.93 85.11 -25.70
N SER A 217 24.85 84.86 -27.00
CA SER A 217 24.24 83.64 -27.56
C SER A 217 25.04 82.38 -27.20
N MET A 218 26.38 82.47 -27.18
CA MET A 218 27.24 81.39 -26.69
C MET A 218 26.99 81.09 -25.21
N VAL A 219 26.92 82.13 -24.37
CA VAL A 219 26.56 81.99 -22.94
C VAL A 219 25.18 81.35 -22.81
N ASP A 220 24.15 81.81 -23.53
CA ASP A 220 22.80 81.24 -23.48
C ASP A 220 22.75 79.76 -23.90
N ASN A 221 23.44 79.39 -24.98
CA ASN A 221 23.48 78.00 -25.45
C ASN A 221 24.19 77.08 -24.46
N LEU A 222 25.35 77.50 -23.94
CA LEU A 222 26.10 76.74 -22.93
C LEU A 222 25.33 76.64 -21.61
N SER A 223 24.72 77.74 -21.15
CA SER A 223 23.95 77.81 -19.90
C SER A 223 22.73 76.89 -19.97
N LYS A 224 22.01 76.87 -21.10
CA LYS A 224 20.92 75.93 -21.33
C LYS A 224 21.41 74.49 -21.35
N LEU A 225 22.46 74.16 -22.13
CA LEU A 225 22.99 72.80 -22.15
C LEU A 225 23.46 72.33 -20.77
N ALA A 226 24.13 73.17 -19.98
CA ALA A 226 24.53 72.82 -18.62
C ALA A 226 23.32 72.45 -17.75
N ASN A 227 22.27 73.28 -17.77
CA ASN A 227 21.02 73.00 -17.06
C ASN A 227 20.30 71.74 -17.58
N ASP A 228 20.26 71.53 -18.90
CA ASP A 228 19.65 70.36 -19.54
C ASP A 228 20.43 69.06 -19.24
N VAL A 229 21.76 69.09 -19.21
CA VAL A 229 22.63 67.97 -18.83
C VAL A 229 22.50 67.67 -17.33
N THR A 230 22.45 68.70 -16.47
CA THR A 230 22.17 68.51 -15.03
C THR A 230 20.76 67.92 -14.82
N ARG A 231 19.74 68.40 -15.55
CA ARG A 231 18.39 67.82 -15.51
C ARG A 231 18.41 66.38 -15.98
N LEU A 232 19.01 66.07 -17.14
CA LEU A 232 19.08 64.73 -17.70
C LEU A 232 19.80 63.75 -16.77
N SER A 233 20.92 64.17 -16.17
CA SER A 233 21.70 63.36 -15.22
C SER A 233 20.89 63.05 -13.96
N ARG A 234 20.15 64.03 -13.44
CA ARG A 234 19.23 63.83 -12.32
C ARG A 234 18.05 62.94 -12.72
N ASP A 235 17.35 63.27 -13.79
CA ASP A 235 16.12 62.59 -14.20
C ASP A 235 16.38 61.12 -14.53
N LEU A 236 17.40 60.82 -15.33
CA LEU A 236 17.76 59.45 -15.70
C LEU A 236 18.49 58.71 -14.58
N GLY A 237 19.50 59.35 -13.96
CA GLY A 237 20.45 58.71 -13.06
C GLY A 237 20.09 58.75 -11.57
N THR A 238 19.17 59.61 -11.14
CA THR A 238 18.75 59.73 -9.73
C THR A 238 17.25 59.50 -9.55
N ASP A 239 16.41 60.19 -10.32
CA ASP A 239 14.95 60.10 -10.21
C ASP A 239 14.36 58.91 -11.03
N GLY A 240 15.17 58.20 -11.83
CA GLY A 240 14.78 56.99 -12.59
C GLY A 240 13.80 57.22 -13.75
N LYS A 241 13.62 58.46 -14.20
CA LYS A 241 12.68 58.89 -15.25
C LYS A 241 13.19 58.51 -16.65
N LEU A 242 12.99 57.24 -17.02
CA LEU A 242 13.36 56.73 -18.35
C LEU A 242 12.59 57.46 -19.46
N GLY A 243 13.30 57.92 -20.50
CA GLY A 243 12.74 58.55 -21.70
C GLY A 243 12.79 60.08 -21.74
N VAL A 244 13.48 60.74 -20.80
CA VAL A 244 13.78 62.19 -20.89
C VAL A 244 14.77 62.46 -22.03
N GLN A 245 14.62 63.61 -22.69
CA GLN A 245 15.50 64.09 -23.76
C GLN A 245 15.84 65.57 -23.56
N ILE A 246 16.87 66.03 -24.25
CA ILE A 246 17.25 67.44 -24.41
C ILE A 246 16.66 67.92 -25.74
N GLU A 247 15.88 69.00 -25.70
CA GLU A 247 15.26 69.58 -26.90
C GLU A 247 16.30 70.36 -27.73
N PHE A 248 16.25 70.21 -29.05
CA PHE A 248 17.21 70.84 -29.96
C PHE A 248 16.88 72.32 -30.19
N LEU A 249 17.79 73.23 -29.82
CA LEU A 249 17.65 74.65 -30.14
C LEU A 249 18.18 74.95 -31.55
N PRO A 250 17.52 75.82 -32.35
CA PRO A 250 17.92 76.11 -33.74
C PRO A 250 19.38 76.53 -33.97
N ASN A 251 20.07 77.02 -32.93
CA ASN A 251 21.43 77.55 -33.00
C ASN A 251 22.50 76.63 -32.37
N MET A 252 22.18 75.40 -31.93
CA MET A 252 23.18 74.45 -31.41
C MET A 252 23.81 73.59 -32.53
N GLY A 253 24.62 74.22 -33.38
CA GLY A 253 25.39 73.54 -34.42
C GLY A 253 26.73 72.95 -33.95
N GLY A 254 27.29 72.02 -34.73
CA GLY A 254 28.61 71.43 -34.52
C GLY A 254 28.70 70.54 -33.27
N GLN A 255 29.88 70.49 -32.65
CA GLN A 255 30.20 69.60 -31.51
C GLN A 255 29.20 69.66 -30.35
N LEU A 256 28.53 70.80 -30.15
CA LEU A 256 27.50 70.97 -29.13
C LEU A 256 26.23 70.18 -29.46
N GLY A 257 25.81 70.21 -30.73
CA GLY A 257 24.73 69.38 -31.26
C GLY A 257 25.10 67.90 -31.27
N ASP A 258 26.32 67.55 -31.70
CA ASP A 258 26.83 66.17 -31.65
C ASP A 258 26.79 65.61 -30.21
N MET A 259 27.10 66.43 -29.20
CA MET A 259 27.01 66.03 -27.79
C MET A 259 25.55 65.81 -27.34
N VAL A 260 24.63 66.70 -27.73
CA VAL A 260 23.19 66.56 -27.44
C VAL A 260 22.63 65.28 -28.07
N ASP A 261 22.96 65.00 -29.33
CA ASP A 261 22.49 63.80 -30.05
C ASP A 261 23.06 62.51 -29.44
N ASN A 262 24.33 62.50 -29.05
CA ASN A 262 24.93 61.34 -28.36
C ASN A 262 24.31 61.12 -26.97
N LEU A 263 24.01 62.18 -26.20
CA LEU A 263 23.32 62.08 -24.91
C LEU A 263 21.87 61.59 -25.07
N ASN A 264 21.12 62.16 -26.02
CA ASN A 264 19.76 61.74 -26.34
C ASN A 264 19.71 60.28 -26.78
N ARG A 265 20.68 59.83 -27.59
CA ARG A 265 20.83 58.44 -28.00
C ARG A 265 21.17 57.52 -26.83
N MET A 266 22.14 57.88 -26.00
CA MET A 266 22.51 57.11 -24.80
C MET A 266 21.31 56.93 -23.87
N THR A 267 20.58 58.00 -23.58
CA THR A 267 19.37 57.95 -22.76
C THR A 267 18.29 57.09 -23.39
N LEU A 268 18.11 57.14 -24.71
CA LEU A 268 17.14 56.30 -25.43
C LEU A 268 17.52 54.81 -25.39
N ASP A 269 18.79 54.47 -25.63
CA ASP A 269 19.27 53.09 -25.60
C ASP A 269 19.13 52.48 -24.20
N VAL A 270 19.58 53.18 -23.14
CA VAL A 270 19.39 52.77 -21.73
C VAL A 270 17.90 52.68 -21.36
N THR A 271 17.09 53.66 -21.77
CA THR A 271 15.63 53.66 -21.57
C THR A 271 14.99 52.40 -22.16
N ASN A 272 15.36 52.02 -23.38
CA ASN A 272 14.82 50.85 -24.06
C ASN A 272 15.28 49.55 -23.42
N GLN A 273 16.55 49.47 -23.01
CA GLN A 273 17.13 48.31 -22.33
C GLN A 273 16.45 48.07 -20.96
N VAL A 274 16.40 49.08 -20.09
CA VAL A 274 15.79 48.96 -18.75
C VAL A 274 14.28 48.72 -18.83
N ARG A 275 13.56 49.38 -19.76
CA ARG A 275 12.14 49.06 -20.02
C ARG A 275 11.94 47.63 -20.53
N SER A 276 12.87 47.09 -21.33
CA SER A 276 12.79 45.70 -21.79
C SER A 276 13.06 44.70 -20.67
N ILE A 277 14.05 44.96 -19.82
CA ILE A 277 14.33 44.15 -18.62
C ILE A 277 13.08 44.16 -17.72
N SER A 278 12.54 45.32 -17.39
CA SER A 278 11.33 45.46 -16.54
C SER A 278 10.11 44.71 -17.09
N LYS A 279 9.90 44.71 -18.43
CA LYS A 279 8.84 43.92 -19.07
C LYS A 279 9.03 42.41 -18.87
N VAL A 280 10.26 41.91 -19.02
CA VAL A 280 10.56 40.48 -18.89
C VAL A 280 10.58 40.05 -17.42
N SER A 281 11.08 40.86 -16.50
CA SER A 281 10.95 40.61 -15.05
C SER A 281 9.49 40.54 -14.61
N LYS A 282 8.61 41.38 -15.16
CA LYS A 282 7.15 41.29 -14.93
C LYS A 282 6.54 40.01 -15.53
N ALA A 283 7.02 39.56 -16.70
CA ALA A 283 6.61 38.30 -17.30
C ALA A 283 7.01 37.09 -16.44
N ILE A 284 8.27 37.04 -15.96
CA ILE A 284 8.77 36.04 -15.00
C ILE A 284 7.91 36.02 -13.73
N TYR A 285 7.60 37.19 -13.16
CA TYR A 285 6.80 37.32 -11.94
C TYR A 285 5.39 36.71 -12.07
N VAL A 286 4.74 36.82 -13.25
CA VAL A 286 3.43 36.20 -13.52
C VAL A 286 3.52 34.79 -14.12
N GLY A 287 4.72 34.23 -14.26
CA GLY A 287 4.94 32.91 -14.84
C GLY A 287 4.88 32.85 -16.39
N ASP A 288 4.83 33.97 -17.10
CA ASP A 288 4.99 34.00 -18.57
C ASP A 288 6.46 33.84 -18.96
N LEU A 289 6.92 32.59 -18.92
CA LEU A 289 8.27 32.19 -19.32
C LEU A 289 8.46 32.15 -20.85
N SER A 290 7.53 32.70 -21.65
CA SER A 290 7.73 32.81 -23.10
C SER A 290 8.62 34.00 -23.51
N LYS A 291 8.63 35.07 -22.71
CA LYS A 291 9.28 36.35 -23.05
C LYS A 291 10.78 36.35 -22.76
N GLN A 292 11.55 37.05 -23.60
CA GLN A 292 12.99 37.28 -23.43
C GLN A 292 13.35 38.73 -23.80
N ILE A 293 14.53 39.18 -23.36
CA ILE A 293 15.06 40.51 -23.64
C ILE A 293 15.72 40.49 -25.02
N GLU A 294 15.00 40.98 -26.03
CA GLU A 294 15.49 41.01 -27.42
C GLU A 294 16.40 42.23 -27.71
N VAL A 295 16.20 43.33 -26.99
CA VAL A 295 16.93 44.61 -27.18
C VAL A 295 18.46 44.41 -27.19
N LYS A 296 19.14 45.16 -28.06
CA LYS A 296 20.61 45.14 -28.16
C LYS A 296 21.24 45.85 -26.97
N ALA A 297 22.23 45.21 -26.36
CA ALA A 297 22.99 45.70 -25.21
C ALA A 297 24.48 45.41 -25.40
N LYS A 298 25.33 46.03 -24.58
CA LYS A 298 26.79 45.83 -24.50
C LYS A 298 27.25 46.01 -23.04
N GLY A 299 28.41 45.45 -22.69
CA GLY A 299 28.96 45.50 -21.32
C GLY A 299 28.00 44.89 -20.30
N GLU A 300 27.98 45.45 -19.09
CA GLU A 300 27.14 45.02 -17.96
C GLU A 300 25.65 44.85 -18.32
N ILE A 301 25.11 45.66 -19.24
CA ILE A 301 23.70 45.56 -19.66
C ILE A 301 23.45 44.33 -20.56
N LEU A 302 24.48 43.84 -21.28
CA LEU A 302 24.42 42.56 -21.99
C LEU A 302 24.48 41.40 -21.00
N GLU A 303 25.37 41.45 -20.02
CA GLU A 303 25.49 40.45 -18.96
C GLU A 303 24.17 40.34 -18.17
N LEU A 304 23.59 41.46 -17.74
CA LEU A 304 22.28 41.51 -17.08
C LEU A 304 21.15 40.94 -17.97
N LYS A 305 21.17 41.25 -19.27
CA LYS A 305 20.24 40.69 -20.25
C LYS A 305 20.35 39.16 -20.31
N ASP A 306 21.57 38.63 -20.39
CA ASP A 306 21.81 37.21 -20.59
C ASP A 306 21.61 36.41 -19.28
N ILE A 307 21.88 37.01 -18.11
CA ILE A 307 21.47 36.50 -16.79
C ILE A 307 19.94 36.36 -16.72
N VAL A 308 19.19 37.41 -17.04
CA VAL A 308 17.71 37.37 -16.98
C VAL A 308 17.13 36.40 -18.01
N ASN A 309 17.65 36.37 -19.23
CA ASN A 309 17.26 35.38 -20.24
C ASN A 309 17.60 33.94 -19.80
N GLY A 310 18.74 33.74 -19.12
CA GLY A 310 19.16 32.47 -18.54
C GLY A 310 18.33 32.03 -17.32
N ILE A 311 17.70 32.96 -16.59
CA ILE A 311 16.67 32.65 -15.58
C ILE A 311 15.41 32.14 -16.28
N VAL A 312 14.89 32.86 -17.28
CA VAL A 312 13.72 32.42 -18.07
C VAL A 312 13.93 31.02 -18.63
N LEU A 313 15.09 30.75 -19.24
CA LEU A 313 15.39 29.47 -19.87
C LEU A 313 15.43 28.32 -18.85
N ARG A 314 16.19 28.47 -17.76
CA ARG A 314 16.28 27.44 -16.70
C ARG A 314 14.93 27.17 -16.04
N GLN A 315 14.17 28.21 -15.72
CA GLN A 315 12.83 28.06 -15.15
C GLN A 315 11.87 27.37 -16.14
N ARG A 316 11.93 27.70 -17.44
CA ARG A 316 11.10 27.06 -18.49
C ARG A 316 11.37 25.56 -18.60
N VAL A 317 12.64 25.14 -18.55
CA VAL A 317 13.01 23.71 -18.58
C VAL A 317 12.56 23.01 -17.28
N LEU A 318 12.83 23.60 -16.11
CA LEU A 318 12.42 23.03 -14.83
C LEU A 318 10.90 22.85 -14.74
N THR A 319 10.11 23.89 -15.05
CA THR A 319 8.63 23.80 -15.04
C THR A 319 8.13 22.70 -15.98
N LYS A 320 8.71 22.56 -17.17
CA LYS A 320 8.36 21.47 -18.11
C LYS A 320 8.59 20.09 -17.49
N GLU A 321 9.75 19.86 -16.87
CA GLU A 321 10.09 18.55 -16.29
C GLU A 321 9.30 18.25 -15.01
N VAL A 322 9.03 19.25 -14.17
CA VAL A 322 8.11 19.11 -13.02
C VAL A 322 6.70 18.74 -13.49
N CYS A 323 6.17 19.42 -14.52
CA CYS A 323 4.87 19.09 -15.11
C CYS A 323 4.86 17.70 -15.78
N ARG A 324 5.98 17.26 -16.37
CA ARG A 324 6.10 15.91 -16.94
C ARG A 324 6.07 14.83 -15.86
N VAL A 325 6.96 14.92 -14.86
CA VAL A 325 7.09 13.91 -13.79
C VAL A 325 5.81 13.82 -12.96
N THR A 326 5.20 14.95 -12.59
CA THR A 326 3.90 14.95 -11.90
C THR A 326 2.81 14.30 -12.75
N SER A 327 2.74 14.60 -14.05
CA SER A 327 1.77 13.96 -14.96
C SER A 327 2.03 12.48 -15.21
N GLU A 328 3.26 11.99 -15.04
CA GLU A 328 3.61 10.57 -15.10
C GLU A 328 3.21 9.84 -13.81
N ILE A 329 3.48 10.42 -12.64
CA ILE A 329 3.07 9.91 -11.33
C ILE A 329 1.54 9.85 -11.23
N SER A 330 0.81 10.89 -11.66
CA SER A 330 -0.67 10.89 -11.74
C SER A 330 -1.25 9.84 -12.71
N LYS A 331 -0.43 9.22 -13.57
CA LYS A 331 -0.81 8.11 -14.45
C LYS A 331 -0.31 6.75 -13.94
N GLY A 332 0.13 6.68 -12.68
CA GLY A 332 0.69 5.47 -12.06
C GLY A 332 2.10 5.10 -12.54
N ARG A 333 2.75 5.93 -13.37
CA ARG A 333 4.08 5.65 -13.93
C ARG A 333 5.18 6.23 -13.05
N ILE A 334 5.24 5.75 -11.82
CA ILE A 334 6.23 6.16 -10.81
C ILE A 334 7.58 5.54 -11.20
N GLY A 335 8.48 6.36 -11.73
CA GLY A 335 9.77 5.92 -12.29
C GLY A 335 10.46 6.99 -13.13
N GLY A 336 9.69 7.86 -13.81
CA GLY A 336 10.26 9.02 -14.49
C GLY A 336 10.97 9.97 -13.51
N ARG A 337 12.26 10.19 -13.71
CA ARG A 337 13.05 11.19 -12.96
C ARG A 337 13.01 12.55 -13.67
N ALA A 338 13.17 13.64 -12.92
CA ALA A 338 13.36 14.98 -13.45
C ALA A 338 14.84 15.19 -13.79
N GLU A 339 15.12 15.57 -15.03
CA GLU A 339 16.47 15.83 -15.52
C GLU A 339 16.54 17.26 -16.08
N VAL A 340 17.32 18.12 -15.44
CA VAL A 340 17.49 19.52 -15.82
C VAL A 340 19.00 19.80 -15.92
N PRO A 341 19.52 20.24 -17.08
CA PRO A 341 20.94 20.53 -17.21
C PRO A 341 21.32 21.81 -16.44
N HIS A 342 22.52 21.80 -15.85
CA HIS A 342 23.16 22.97 -15.22
C HIS A 342 22.29 23.65 -14.13
N VAL A 343 21.66 22.85 -13.26
CA VAL A 343 21.06 23.34 -12.01
C VAL A 343 22.07 23.28 -10.86
N GLU A 344 22.11 24.36 -10.09
CA GLU A 344 23.01 24.57 -8.95
C GLU A 344 22.22 25.13 -7.76
N GLY A 345 22.81 25.04 -6.56
CA GLY A 345 22.21 25.56 -5.33
C GLY A 345 20.79 25.01 -5.08
N VAL A 346 19.86 25.91 -4.74
CA VAL A 346 18.46 25.55 -4.41
C VAL A 346 17.77 24.76 -5.53
N TRP A 347 18.08 25.04 -6.80
CA TRP A 347 17.49 24.31 -7.93
C TRP A 347 17.97 22.86 -8.01
N PHE A 348 19.25 22.61 -7.70
CA PHE A 348 19.80 21.26 -7.60
C PHE A 348 19.14 20.49 -6.45
N SER A 349 19.01 21.11 -5.27
CA SER A 349 18.32 20.51 -4.12
C SER A 349 16.85 20.19 -4.43
N PHE A 350 16.15 21.05 -5.17
CA PHE A 350 14.74 20.85 -5.55
C PHE A 350 14.56 19.69 -6.54
N VAL A 351 15.37 19.63 -7.60
CA VAL A 351 15.37 18.50 -8.56
C VAL A 351 15.74 17.18 -7.85
N THR A 352 16.75 17.23 -6.97
CA THR A 352 17.15 16.07 -6.15
C THR A 352 16.03 15.61 -5.23
N GLY A 353 15.33 16.53 -4.55
CA GLY A 353 14.18 16.20 -3.70
C GLY A 353 13.04 15.50 -4.45
N ILE A 354 12.68 15.98 -5.65
CA ILE A 354 11.69 15.33 -6.53
C ILE A 354 12.15 13.92 -6.94
N ASN A 355 13.43 13.76 -7.27
CA ASN A 355 13.98 12.47 -7.67
C ASN A 355 14.04 11.47 -6.51
N SER A 356 14.42 11.90 -5.31
CA SER A 356 14.39 11.09 -4.08
C SER A 356 12.96 10.68 -3.72
N MET A 357 12.01 11.62 -3.68
CA MET A 357 10.58 11.34 -3.44
C MET A 357 10.04 10.30 -4.43
N THR A 358 10.33 10.47 -5.73
CA THR A 358 9.90 9.52 -6.77
C THR A 358 10.55 8.15 -6.58
N SER A 359 11.80 8.10 -6.11
CA SER A 359 12.51 6.85 -5.82
C SER A 359 11.93 6.09 -4.61
N THR A 360 11.58 6.80 -3.54
CA THR A 360 10.94 6.19 -2.36
C THR A 360 9.56 5.63 -2.71
N LEU A 361 8.75 6.39 -3.49
CA LEU A 361 7.45 5.93 -3.97
C LEU A 361 7.58 4.73 -4.93
N GLU A 362 8.54 4.75 -5.86
CA GLU A 362 8.79 3.64 -6.79
C GLU A 362 9.19 2.36 -6.04
N ASN A 363 10.12 2.47 -5.08
CA ASN A 363 10.61 1.32 -4.31
C ASN A 363 9.50 0.74 -3.42
N GLY A 364 8.77 1.57 -2.69
CA GLY A 364 7.65 1.13 -1.84
C GLY A 364 6.53 0.46 -2.63
N LEU A 365 6.12 1.04 -3.77
CA LEU A 365 5.05 0.48 -4.60
C LEU A 365 5.49 -0.80 -5.33
N ARG A 366 6.73 -0.86 -5.84
CA ARG A 366 7.28 -2.07 -6.50
C ARG A 366 7.43 -3.22 -5.50
N ALA A 367 7.90 -2.96 -4.28
CA ALA A 367 7.96 -3.97 -3.22
C ALA A 367 6.56 -4.44 -2.80
N THR A 368 5.59 -3.53 -2.69
CA THR A 368 4.18 -3.87 -2.42
C THR A 368 3.61 -4.78 -3.51
N SER A 369 3.84 -4.45 -4.78
CA SER A 369 3.40 -5.27 -5.92
C SER A 369 4.06 -6.65 -5.95
N TYR A 370 5.36 -6.74 -5.62
CA TYR A 370 6.06 -8.03 -5.52
C TYR A 370 5.41 -8.95 -4.46
N VAL A 371 5.16 -8.44 -3.25
CA VAL A 371 4.56 -9.23 -2.16
C VAL A 371 3.09 -9.57 -2.44
N ALA A 372 2.31 -8.64 -3.03
CA ALA A 372 0.95 -8.94 -3.46
C ALA A 372 0.91 -10.08 -4.50
N ASN A 373 1.83 -10.10 -5.47
CA ASN A 373 1.96 -11.19 -6.44
C ASN A 373 2.41 -12.50 -5.79
N ALA A 374 3.31 -12.47 -4.80
CA ALA A 374 3.71 -13.64 -4.03
C ALA A 374 2.53 -14.26 -3.25
N ILE A 375 1.71 -13.43 -2.59
CA ILE A 375 0.47 -13.85 -1.93
C ILE A 375 -0.51 -14.51 -2.91
N VAL A 376 -0.69 -13.94 -4.11
CA VAL A 376 -1.54 -14.52 -5.18
C VAL A 376 -0.99 -15.87 -5.68
N GLN A 377 0.32 -16.07 -5.65
CA GLN A 377 0.97 -17.36 -5.98
C GLN A 377 0.99 -18.36 -4.80
N GLY A 378 0.47 -17.98 -3.63
CA GLY A 378 0.50 -18.79 -2.41
C GLY A 378 1.83 -18.76 -1.65
N ASP A 379 2.82 -17.98 -2.09
CA ASP A 379 4.08 -17.77 -1.36
C ASP A 379 3.91 -16.73 -0.26
N LEU A 380 3.32 -17.20 0.84
CA LEU A 380 3.10 -16.43 2.06
C LEU A 380 4.40 -16.21 2.88
N SER A 381 5.59 -16.56 2.37
CA SER A 381 6.87 -16.28 3.05
C SER A 381 7.39 -14.85 2.82
N LYS A 382 6.94 -14.17 1.75
CA LYS A 382 7.47 -12.87 1.34
C LYS A 382 6.90 -11.72 2.17
N ARG A 383 7.73 -10.71 2.44
CA ARG A 383 7.38 -9.49 3.16
C ARG A 383 7.98 -8.27 2.45
N ILE A 384 7.41 -7.10 2.68
CA ILE A 384 7.97 -5.82 2.24
C ILE A 384 9.08 -5.48 3.21
N GLU A 385 10.33 -5.72 2.79
CA GLU A 385 11.53 -5.48 3.59
C GLU A 385 12.02 -4.03 3.48
N VAL A 386 11.91 -3.44 2.26
CA VAL A 386 12.35 -2.09 1.90
C VAL A 386 12.03 -1.07 2.99
N ASP A 387 13.04 -0.29 3.39
CA ASP A 387 12.85 0.72 4.42
C ASP A 387 12.08 1.94 3.89
N VAL A 388 11.07 2.36 4.66
CA VAL A 388 10.08 3.39 4.29
C VAL A 388 9.47 3.98 5.56
N GLU A 389 9.12 5.26 5.50
CA GLU A 389 8.53 6.02 6.60
C GLU A 389 7.06 6.41 6.33
N GLY A 390 6.38 6.93 7.35
CA GLY A 390 5.03 7.53 7.22
C GLY A 390 3.97 6.58 6.65
N ASP A 391 3.17 7.05 5.70
CA ASP A 391 2.07 6.28 5.09
C ASP A 391 2.57 5.02 4.35
N LEU A 392 3.80 5.03 3.83
CA LEU A 392 4.42 3.85 3.22
C LEU A 392 4.80 2.81 4.27
N LEU A 393 5.17 3.22 5.50
CA LEU A 393 5.37 2.31 6.63
C LEU A 393 4.04 1.69 7.10
N ALA A 394 2.96 2.48 7.11
CA ALA A 394 1.62 1.97 7.39
C ALA A 394 1.18 0.93 6.34
N LEU A 395 1.41 1.20 5.06
CA LEU A 395 1.16 0.26 3.96
C LEU A 395 2.03 -1.02 4.07
N LYS A 396 3.34 -0.87 4.32
CA LYS A 396 4.29 -1.97 4.58
C LYS A 396 3.77 -2.88 5.71
N THR A 397 3.35 -2.28 6.82
CA THR A 397 2.84 -2.98 8.01
C THR A 397 1.51 -3.69 7.72
N ALA A 398 0.58 -3.04 7.02
CA ALA A 398 -0.71 -3.63 6.67
C ALA A 398 -0.57 -4.83 5.72
N VAL A 399 0.24 -4.72 4.66
CA VAL A 399 0.44 -5.81 3.69
C VAL A 399 1.23 -6.97 4.31
N ASN A 400 2.24 -6.68 5.15
CA ASN A 400 2.93 -7.71 5.91
C ASN A 400 1.97 -8.45 6.87
N SER A 401 1.14 -7.73 7.63
CA SER A 401 0.15 -8.35 8.53
C SER A 401 -0.91 -9.18 7.79
N ILE A 402 -1.28 -8.83 6.56
CA ILE A 402 -2.13 -9.68 5.71
C ILE A 402 -1.41 -11.01 5.40
N ALA A 403 -0.13 -10.96 5.01
CA ALA A 403 0.67 -12.17 4.77
C ALA A 403 0.86 -13.00 6.05
N ASP A 404 1.11 -12.37 7.19
CA ASP A 404 1.25 -13.04 8.50
C ASP A 404 -0.05 -13.76 8.91
N ARG A 405 -1.21 -13.07 8.81
CA ARG A 405 -2.53 -13.64 9.14
C ARG A 405 -2.90 -14.79 8.22
N LEU A 406 -2.63 -14.65 6.92
CA LEU A 406 -2.80 -15.73 5.93
C LEU A 406 -1.92 -16.94 6.27
N GLN A 407 -0.64 -16.70 6.55
CA GLN A 407 0.33 -17.77 6.83
C GLN A 407 -0.04 -18.55 8.09
N THR A 408 -0.34 -17.85 9.19
CA THR A 408 -0.77 -18.46 10.45
C THR A 408 -2.09 -19.22 10.28
N THR A 409 -3.11 -18.61 9.68
CA THR A 409 -4.42 -19.28 9.49
C THR A 409 -4.32 -20.51 8.59
N SER A 410 -3.50 -20.45 7.53
CA SER A 410 -3.23 -21.59 6.64
C SER A 410 -2.50 -22.70 7.38
N ASN A 411 -1.45 -22.38 8.15
CA ASN A 411 -0.71 -23.34 8.96
C ASN A 411 -1.60 -24.05 9.99
N GLU A 412 -2.46 -23.31 10.70
CA GLU A 412 -3.42 -23.86 11.66
C GLU A 412 -4.39 -24.86 10.99
N ILE A 413 -4.96 -24.50 9.84
CA ILE A 413 -5.87 -25.38 9.08
C ILE A 413 -5.12 -26.61 8.53
N ILE A 414 -3.87 -26.47 8.08
CA ILE A 414 -3.03 -27.58 7.62
C ILE A 414 -2.69 -28.53 8.78
N GLN A 415 -2.37 -28.01 9.97
CA GLN A 415 -2.10 -28.81 11.16
C GLN A 415 -3.33 -29.56 11.64
N LEU A 416 -4.49 -28.91 11.74
CA LEU A 416 -5.77 -29.55 12.06
C LEU A 416 -6.11 -30.68 11.07
N ASN A 417 -6.00 -30.43 9.77
CA ASN A 417 -6.22 -31.45 8.75
C ASN A 417 -5.24 -32.62 8.83
N ARG A 418 -4.01 -32.40 9.28
CA ARG A 418 -3.02 -33.46 9.53
C ARG A 418 -3.39 -34.27 10.78
N GLN A 419 -3.68 -33.61 11.89
CA GLN A 419 -4.03 -34.22 13.17
C GLN A 419 -5.27 -35.13 13.04
N LEU A 420 -6.31 -34.65 12.35
CA LEU A 420 -7.53 -35.42 12.07
C LEU A 420 -7.26 -36.63 11.16
N ARG A 421 -6.54 -36.42 10.05
CA ARG A 421 -6.39 -37.44 8.98
C ARG A 421 -5.32 -38.49 9.25
N VAL A 422 -4.20 -38.11 9.86
CA VAL A 422 -3.00 -38.94 9.99
C VAL A 422 -2.82 -39.46 11.41
N GLU A 423 -3.11 -38.61 12.39
CA GLU A 423 -2.86 -38.90 13.81
C GLU A 423 -4.14 -39.34 14.55
N GLY A 424 -5.31 -39.28 13.88
CA GLY A 424 -6.61 -39.71 14.43
C GLY A 424 -7.11 -38.83 15.59
N MET A 425 -6.51 -37.64 15.79
CA MET A 425 -6.77 -36.78 16.94
C MET A 425 -8.06 -35.97 16.72
N LEU A 426 -9.19 -36.61 16.99
CA LEU A 426 -10.53 -36.01 16.86
C LEU A 426 -10.80 -34.85 17.83
N ASP A 427 -9.98 -34.70 18.87
CA ASP A 427 -9.99 -33.54 19.79
C ASP A 427 -9.16 -32.34 19.28
N ALA A 428 -8.57 -32.42 18.09
CA ALA A 428 -7.80 -31.33 17.48
C ALA A 428 -8.65 -30.07 17.22
N HIS A 429 -8.03 -28.90 17.41
CA HIS A 429 -8.68 -27.61 17.28
C HIS A 429 -7.69 -26.56 16.76
N ALA A 430 -8.03 -25.90 15.64
CA ALA A 430 -7.24 -24.83 15.05
C ALA A 430 -7.58 -23.48 15.73
N ALA A 431 -6.59 -22.76 16.25
CA ALA A 431 -6.82 -21.52 16.98
C ALA A 431 -5.66 -20.52 16.84
N SER A 432 -5.99 -19.29 16.48
CA SER A 432 -5.06 -18.16 16.45
C SER A 432 -5.64 -16.98 17.23
N ALA A 433 -4.83 -16.38 18.11
CA ALA A 433 -5.24 -15.24 18.93
C ALA A 433 -5.59 -13.99 18.10
N ASP A 434 -4.94 -13.81 16.95
CA ASP A 434 -5.08 -12.65 16.07
C ASP A 434 -6.18 -12.82 15.00
N ALA A 435 -6.86 -13.98 14.97
CA ALA A 435 -7.92 -14.26 14.01
C ALA A 435 -9.18 -13.43 14.29
N GLN A 436 -9.56 -12.60 13.32
CA GLN A 436 -10.69 -11.67 13.40
C GLN A 436 -11.46 -11.66 12.08
N GLY A 437 -12.77 -11.43 12.14
CA GLY A 437 -13.68 -11.50 10.98
C GLY A 437 -13.59 -12.84 10.27
N VAL A 438 -13.51 -12.81 8.93
CA VAL A 438 -13.45 -13.99 8.04
C VAL A 438 -12.36 -15.00 8.46
N TRP A 439 -11.20 -14.56 8.98
CA TRP A 439 -10.15 -15.49 9.46
C TRP A 439 -10.60 -16.32 10.66
N LYS A 440 -11.39 -15.73 11.55
CA LYS A 440 -12.00 -16.43 12.69
C LYS A 440 -13.12 -17.36 12.23
N GLU A 441 -13.95 -16.91 11.29
CA GLU A 441 -15.03 -17.71 10.70
C GLU A 441 -14.50 -18.95 9.98
N LEU A 442 -13.39 -18.82 9.23
CA LEU A 442 -12.72 -19.95 8.57
C LEU A 442 -12.19 -20.97 9.58
N LEU A 443 -11.53 -20.53 10.66
CA LEU A 443 -11.09 -21.42 11.74
C LEU A 443 -12.29 -22.09 12.42
N GLN A 444 -13.35 -21.33 12.73
CA GLN A 444 -14.58 -21.87 13.32
C GLN A 444 -15.27 -22.90 12.40
N SER A 445 -15.28 -22.68 11.08
CA SER A 445 -15.82 -23.63 10.11
C SER A 445 -14.99 -24.91 10.04
N ALA A 446 -13.66 -24.83 10.05
CA ALA A 446 -12.77 -26.00 10.07
C ALA A 446 -12.94 -26.81 11.38
N ASN A 447 -13.04 -26.11 12.51
CA ASN A 447 -13.34 -26.71 13.81
C ASN A 447 -14.75 -27.33 13.89
N GLY A 448 -15.72 -26.78 13.17
CA GLY A 448 -17.06 -27.36 13.03
C GLY A 448 -17.00 -28.73 12.35
N VAL A 449 -16.29 -28.85 11.23
CA VAL A 449 -16.06 -30.14 10.55
C VAL A 449 -15.35 -31.14 11.47
N ALA A 450 -14.32 -30.69 12.21
CA ALA A 450 -13.63 -31.52 13.19
C ALA A 450 -14.58 -32.04 14.29
N ALA A 451 -15.43 -31.17 14.84
CA ALA A 451 -16.41 -31.53 15.87
C ALA A 451 -17.50 -32.48 15.35
N THR A 452 -17.99 -32.30 14.12
CA THR A 452 -18.94 -33.23 13.49
C THR A 452 -18.32 -34.61 13.30
N LEU A 453 -17.10 -34.69 12.77
CA LEU A 453 -16.37 -35.94 12.59
C LEU A 453 -16.10 -36.65 13.94
N LYS A 454 -15.70 -35.89 14.97
CA LYS A 454 -15.52 -36.37 16.34
C LYS A 454 -16.79 -37.01 16.88
N SER A 455 -17.92 -36.29 16.85
CA SER A 455 -19.21 -36.80 17.32
C SER A 455 -19.64 -38.05 16.55
N CYS A 456 -19.46 -38.06 15.23
CA CYS A 456 -19.80 -39.18 14.36
C CYS A 456 -19.03 -40.46 14.68
N VAL A 457 -17.69 -40.40 14.70
CA VAL A 457 -16.83 -41.55 15.00
C VAL A 457 -17.04 -42.02 16.44
N ARG A 458 -17.23 -41.09 17.39
CA ARG A 458 -17.46 -41.42 18.80
C ARG A 458 -18.79 -42.13 19.03
N ALA A 459 -19.90 -41.59 18.52
CA ALA A 459 -21.22 -42.20 18.66
C ALA A 459 -21.26 -43.60 18.03
N THR A 460 -20.66 -43.76 16.83
CA THR A 460 -20.50 -45.08 16.18
C THR A 460 -19.70 -46.05 17.07
N SER A 461 -18.60 -45.59 17.68
CA SER A 461 -17.78 -46.43 18.57
C SER A 461 -18.49 -46.79 19.87
N GLU A 462 -19.31 -45.90 20.43
CA GLU A 462 -20.08 -46.15 21.65
C GLU A 462 -21.20 -47.17 21.41
N VAL A 463 -21.93 -47.07 20.29
CA VAL A 463 -22.94 -48.06 19.88
C VAL A 463 -22.31 -49.43 19.55
N LEU A 464 -21.21 -49.47 18.78
CA LEU A 464 -20.55 -50.74 18.47
C LEU A 464 -19.99 -51.45 19.73
N LYS A 465 -19.63 -50.70 20.78
CA LYS A 465 -19.25 -51.27 22.08
C LYS A 465 -20.44 -51.82 22.85
N ALA A 466 -21.60 -51.15 22.80
CA ALA A 466 -22.84 -51.65 23.38
C ALA A 466 -23.24 -52.99 22.73
N VAL A 467 -23.32 -53.01 21.38
CA VAL A 467 -23.63 -54.22 20.60
C VAL A 467 -22.64 -55.36 20.90
N ALA A 468 -21.34 -55.07 20.97
CA ALA A 468 -20.32 -56.07 21.33
C ALA A 468 -20.41 -56.55 22.80
N GLY A 469 -21.01 -55.77 23.69
CA GLY A 469 -21.36 -56.15 25.06
C GLY A 469 -22.70 -56.86 25.21
N GLY A 470 -23.49 -56.98 24.13
CA GLY A 470 -24.84 -57.54 24.14
C GLY A 470 -25.94 -56.56 24.54
N ASP A 471 -25.64 -55.26 24.66
CA ASP A 471 -26.66 -54.20 24.78
C ASP A 471 -27.12 -53.78 23.38
N LEU A 472 -28.41 -53.94 23.13
CA LEU A 472 -29.08 -53.66 21.86
C LEU A 472 -30.18 -52.58 22.01
N GLU A 473 -30.21 -51.88 23.15
CA GLU A 473 -31.09 -50.73 23.41
C GLU A 473 -30.36 -49.39 23.15
N THR A 474 -29.02 -49.38 23.24
CA THR A 474 -28.19 -48.20 22.94
C THR A 474 -28.25 -47.82 21.45
N SER A 475 -28.81 -46.65 21.17
CA SER A 475 -28.94 -46.07 19.82
C SER A 475 -27.94 -44.93 19.55
N MET A 476 -27.57 -44.79 18.28
CA MET A 476 -26.71 -43.71 17.77
C MET A 476 -27.49 -42.40 17.75
N GLN A 477 -26.98 -41.40 18.47
CA GLN A 477 -27.55 -40.04 18.49
C GLN A 477 -26.50 -39.00 18.15
N ILE A 478 -26.74 -38.25 17.08
CA ILE A 478 -25.95 -37.08 16.66
C ILE A 478 -26.93 -35.91 16.52
N GLY A 479 -26.64 -34.79 17.18
CA GLY A 479 -27.41 -33.56 17.01
C GLY A 479 -27.24 -32.99 15.60
N GLU A 480 -28.35 -32.57 14.98
CA GLU A 480 -28.38 -31.94 13.65
C GLU A 480 -27.75 -32.77 12.50
N ALA A 481 -27.81 -34.11 12.60
CA ALA A 481 -27.37 -34.99 11.52
C ALA A 481 -28.15 -34.76 10.21
N GLN A 482 -27.42 -34.59 9.10
CA GLN A 482 -27.95 -34.44 7.74
C GLN A 482 -27.05 -35.16 6.73
N GLY A 483 -27.59 -35.48 5.55
CA GLY A 483 -26.84 -36.14 4.47
C GLY A 483 -26.26 -37.49 4.90
N GLU A 484 -25.01 -37.76 4.49
CA GLU A 484 -24.28 -39.00 4.80
C GLU A 484 -24.19 -39.29 6.32
N VAL A 485 -24.19 -38.26 7.18
CA VAL A 485 -24.17 -38.43 8.64
C VAL A 485 -25.52 -38.93 9.17
N LEU A 486 -26.62 -38.53 8.53
CA LEU A 486 -27.95 -39.07 8.83
C LEU A 486 -28.09 -40.50 8.30
N GLU A 487 -27.68 -40.75 7.05
CA GLU A 487 -27.71 -42.10 6.44
C GLU A 487 -26.89 -43.11 7.25
N LEU A 488 -25.71 -42.73 7.75
CA LEU A 488 -24.92 -43.56 8.67
C LEU A 488 -25.66 -43.80 10.00
N THR A 489 -26.29 -42.76 10.57
CA THR A 489 -27.04 -42.87 11.84
C THR A 489 -28.25 -43.81 11.69
N GLU A 490 -29.00 -43.70 10.59
CA GLU A 490 -30.11 -44.58 10.25
C GLU A 490 -29.64 -46.02 9.98
N THR A 491 -28.52 -46.19 9.27
CA THR A 491 -27.94 -47.50 8.98
C THR A 491 -27.47 -48.20 10.26
N VAL A 492 -26.73 -47.52 11.13
CA VAL A 492 -26.26 -48.07 12.41
C VAL A 492 -27.45 -48.43 13.30
N ASN A 493 -28.42 -47.53 13.48
CA ASN A 493 -29.62 -47.81 14.27
C ASN A 493 -30.46 -48.96 13.69
N GLY A 494 -30.56 -49.06 12.36
CA GLY A 494 -31.21 -50.19 11.68
C GLY A 494 -30.50 -51.52 11.94
N THR A 495 -29.17 -51.55 12.02
CA THR A 495 -28.44 -52.77 12.40
C THR A 495 -28.61 -53.15 13.86
N VAL A 496 -28.70 -52.17 14.78
CA VAL A 496 -29.00 -52.43 16.20
C VAL A 496 -30.40 -53.02 16.36
N GLU A 497 -31.42 -52.40 15.76
CA GLU A 497 -32.81 -52.86 15.83
C GLU A 497 -32.98 -54.25 15.20
N PHE A 498 -32.33 -54.52 14.06
CA PHE A 498 -32.33 -55.85 13.46
C PHE A 498 -31.74 -56.91 14.39
N LEU A 499 -30.60 -56.63 15.03
CA LEU A 499 -29.98 -57.53 16.00
C LEU A 499 -30.85 -57.71 17.24
N ARG A 500 -31.52 -56.66 17.72
CA ARG A 500 -32.44 -56.68 18.86
C ARG A 500 -33.60 -57.64 18.57
N VAL A 501 -34.33 -57.43 17.47
CA VAL A 501 -35.45 -58.29 17.04
C VAL A 501 -35.01 -59.73 16.79
N PHE A 502 -33.88 -59.94 16.08
CA PHE A 502 -33.36 -61.29 15.84
C PHE A 502 -33.02 -62.02 17.15
N THR A 503 -32.41 -61.32 18.11
CA THR A 503 -32.08 -61.89 19.43
C THR A 503 -33.34 -62.21 20.24
N GLU A 504 -34.37 -61.35 20.21
CA GLU A 504 -35.67 -61.62 20.81
C GLU A 504 -36.35 -62.87 20.23
N GLU A 505 -36.31 -63.05 18.90
CA GLU A 505 -36.83 -64.27 18.26
C GLU A 505 -36.05 -65.52 18.70
N VAL A 506 -34.71 -65.48 18.77
CA VAL A 506 -33.89 -66.63 19.20
C VAL A 506 -34.11 -66.99 20.68
N VAL A 507 -34.25 -65.99 21.57
CA VAL A 507 -34.58 -66.21 22.98
C VAL A 507 -36.01 -66.75 23.13
N ARG A 508 -36.97 -66.27 22.33
CA ARG A 508 -38.33 -66.81 22.30
C ARG A 508 -38.34 -68.25 21.77
N MET A 509 -37.57 -68.55 20.73
CA MET A 509 -37.46 -69.87 20.11
C MET A 509 -36.88 -70.90 21.08
N THR A 510 -35.75 -70.59 21.70
CA THR A 510 -35.11 -71.47 22.71
C THR A 510 -36.02 -71.75 23.90
N ARG A 511 -36.76 -70.74 24.38
CA ARG A 511 -37.82 -70.92 25.40
C ARG A 511 -38.97 -71.80 24.89
N THR A 512 -39.57 -71.45 23.76
CA THR A 512 -40.83 -72.05 23.30
C THR A 512 -40.65 -73.48 22.78
N VAL A 513 -39.57 -73.76 22.05
CA VAL A 513 -39.24 -75.10 21.54
C VAL A 513 -38.51 -75.92 22.62
N GLY A 514 -37.50 -75.35 23.28
CA GLY A 514 -36.60 -76.08 24.17
C GLY A 514 -37.11 -76.29 25.61
N VAL A 515 -37.89 -75.35 26.16
CA VAL A 515 -38.39 -75.43 27.54
C VAL A 515 -39.90 -75.71 27.59
N GLU A 516 -40.69 -75.05 26.75
CA GLU A 516 -42.16 -75.16 26.76
C GLU A 516 -42.67 -76.31 25.87
N GLY A 517 -41.79 -77.03 25.16
CA GLY A 517 -42.13 -78.18 24.32
C GLY A 517 -43.00 -77.87 23.10
N ARG A 518 -43.18 -76.58 22.76
CA ARG A 518 -44.03 -76.12 21.65
C ARG A 518 -43.24 -76.09 20.35
N LEU A 519 -42.89 -77.28 19.86
CA LEU A 519 -42.10 -77.55 18.65
C LEU A 519 -42.71 -77.00 17.34
N GLY A 520 -43.89 -76.38 17.38
CA GLY A 520 -44.53 -75.73 16.22
C GLY A 520 -44.12 -74.28 15.98
N HIS A 521 -43.24 -73.70 16.78
CA HIS A 521 -42.81 -72.31 16.62
C HIS A 521 -41.87 -72.13 15.41
N GLN A 522 -41.91 -70.94 14.81
CA GLN A 522 -41.04 -70.55 13.70
C GLN A 522 -40.49 -69.15 13.97
N VAL A 523 -39.19 -68.96 13.74
CA VAL A 523 -38.52 -67.66 13.75
C VAL A 523 -38.96 -66.90 12.50
N LEU A 524 -39.59 -65.75 12.70
CA LEU A 524 -40.19 -64.92 11.65
C LEU A 524 -39.65 -63.49 11.72
N VAL A 525 -38.40 -63.32 11.30
CA VAL A 525 -37.78 -62.00 11.10
C VAL A 525 -38.03 -61.55 9.66
N SER A 526 -38.36 -60.27 9.46
CA SER A 526 -38.58 -59.66 8.15
C SER A 526 -37.28 -59.20 7.48
N HIS A 527 -37.29 -59.06 6.14
CA HIS A 527 -36.19 -58.48 5.33
C HIS A 527 -34.81 -59.17 5.46
N VAL A 528 -34.77 -60.42 5.89
CA VAL A 528 -33.54 -61.19 6.10
C VAL A 528 -32.91 -61.66 4.77
N GLY A 529 -31.60 -61.46 4.62
CA GLY A 529 -30.82 -61.94 3.47
C GLY A 529 -29.43 -62.45 3.87
N GLY A 530 -28.74 -63.11 2.93
CA GLY A 530 -27.40 -63.69 3.14
C GLY A 530 -27.36 -64.70 4.31
N THR A 531 -26.25 -64.73 5.04
CA THR A 531 -26.02 -65.66 6.16
C THR A 531 -27.08 -65.56 7.27
N TRP A 532 -27.68 -64.38 7.49
CA TRP A 532 -28.79 -64.26 8.44
C TRP A 532 -30.01 -65.09 8.00
N LYS A 533 -30.28 -65.19 6.69
CA LYS A 533 -31.36 -66.01 6.17
C LYS A 533 -31.04 -67.50 6.31
N GLU A 534 -29.79 -67.89 6.07
CA GLU A 534 -29.31 -69.27 6.27
C GLU A 534 -29.50 -69.71 7.74
N ILE A 535 -29.24 -68.81 8.70
CA ILE A 535 -29.48 -69.07 10.14
C ILE A 535 -30.98 -69.19 10.45
N VAL A 536 -31.83 -68.28 9.94
CA VAL A 536 -33.29 -68.35 10.17
C VAL A 536 -33.90 -69.60 9.54
N ASP A 537 -33.56 -69.92 8.29
CA ASP A 537 -34.03 -71.13 7.60
C ASP A 537 -33.52 -72.39 8.30
N GLY A 538 -32.27 -72.39 8.80
CA GLY A 538 -31.66 -73.47 9.57
C GLY A 538 -32.33 -73.72 10.94
N LEU A 539 -32.62 -72.66 11.70
CA LEU A 539 -33.36 -72.75 12.97
C LEU A 539 -34.77 -73.29 12.76
N ASN A 540 -35.46 -72.82 11.72
CA ASN A 540 -36.78 -73.31 11.34
C ASN A 540 -36.74 -74.78 10.88
N GLY A 541 -35.71 -75.18 10.11
CA GLY A 541 -35.49 -76.56 9.69
C GLY A 541 -35.21 -77.53 10.85
N LEU A 542 -34.36 -77.13 11.80
CA LEU A 542 -34.09 -77.88 13.03
C LEU A 542 -35.38 -78.15 13.81
N THR A 543 -36.19 -77.09 14.02
CA THR A 543 -37.44 -77.19 14.77
C THR A 543 -38.50 -77.99 14.04
N TYR A 544 -38.59 -77.87 12.70
CA TYR A 544 -39.46 -78.73 11.89
C TYR A 544 -39.09 -80.21 12.03
N ASN A 545 -37.80 -80.56 11.97
CA ASN A 545 -37.33 -81.93 12.13
C ASN A 545 -37.62 -82.49 13.53
N LEU A 546 -37.41 -81.69 14.59
CA LEU A 546 -37.77 -82.05 15.96
C LEU A 546 -39.29 -82.26 16.13
N MET A 547 -40.10 -81.37 15.56
CA MET A 547 -41.57 -81.49 15.57
C MET A 547 -42.02 -82.78 14.88
N LEU A 548 -41.43 -83.08 13.72
CA LEU A 548 -41.75 -84.24 12.90
C LEU A 548 -41.38 -85.55 13.60
N LEU A 549 -40.18 -85.62 14.19
CA LEU A 549 -39.74 -86.75 15.01
C LEU A 549 -40.71 -86.99 16.18
N VAL A 550 -40.90 -86.01 17.05
CA VAL A 550 -41.71 -86.17 18.27
C VAL A 550 -43.17 -86.49 17.92
N ARG A 551 -43.73 -85.86 16.88
CA ARG A 551 -45.12 -86.10 16.47
C ARG A 551 -45.34 -87.49 15.86
N THR A 552 -44.40 -88.00 15.07
CA THR A 552 -44.50 -89.36 14.49
C THR A 552 -44.23 -90.44 15.53
N ALA A 553 -43.26 -90.25 16.41
CA ALA A 553 -43.03 -91.10 17.58
C ALA A 553 -44.29 -91.18 18.47
N MET A 554 -44.92 -90.04 18.78
CA MET A 554 -46.17 -90.01 19.55
C MET A 554 -47.32 -90.76 18.89
N VAL A 555 -47.48 -90.68 17.56
CA VAL A 555 -48.52 -91.44 16.84
C VAL A 555 -48.29 -92.95 16.95
N ALA A 556 -47.05 -93.42 16.78
CA ALA A 556 -46.71 -94.83 16.95
C ALA A 556 -46.91 -95.31 18.39
N LEU A 557 -46.40 -94.55 19.38
CA LEU A 557 -46.53 -94.89 20.81
C LEU A 557 -47.99 -94.89 21.29
N VAL A 558 -48.83 -93.97 20.81
CA VAL A 558 -50.28 -93.96 21.11
C VAL A 558 -50.98 -95.17 20.47
N SER A 559 -50.51 -95.65 19.32
CA SER A 559 -51.05 -96.85 18.66
C SER A 559 -50.68 -98.12 19.43
N VAL A 560 -49.41 -98.24 19.85
CA VAL A 560 -48.92 -99.28 20.76
C VAL A 560 -49.72 -99.31 22.07
N ALA A 561 -49.93 -98.15 22.69
CA ALA A 561 -50.72 -98.04 23.93
C ALA A 561 -52.21 -98.39 23.76
N ARG A 562 -52.73 -98.37 22.54
CA ARG A 562 -54.09 -98.84 22.17
C ARG A 562 -54.13 -100.31 21.73
N GLY A 563 -52.99 -101.00 21.71
CA GLY A 563 -52.85 -102.38 21.25
C GLY A 563 -52.74 -102.55 19.73
N ASP A 564 -52.69 -101.46 18.95
CA ASP A 564 -52.39 -101.53 17.52
C ASP A 564 -50.87 -101.51 17.29
N LEU A 565 -50.32 -102.72 17.27
CA LEU A 565 -48.90 -103.00 17.02
C LEU A 565 -48.56 -103.09 15.52
N SER A 566 -49.44 -102.64 14.62
CA SER A 566 -49.16 -102.54 13.18
C SER A 566 -48.58 -101.19 12.74
N GLN A 567 -48.77 -100.14 13.55
CA GLN A 567 -48.39 -98.76 13.22
C GLN A 567 -46.90 -98.48 13.45
N LYS A 568 -46.07 -98.90 12.50
CA LYS A 568 -44.64 -98.52 12.46
C LYS A 568 -44.45 -97.09 11.96
N ILE A 569 -43.35 -96.48 12.39
CA ILE A 569 -42.87 -95.20 11.87
C ILE A 569 -42.19 -95.47 10.52
N VAL A 570 -42.80 -95.00 9.42
CA VAL A 570 -42.34 -95.24 8.04
C VAL A 570 -42.50 -93.96 7.21
N GLY A 571 -41.64 -93.75 6.22
CA GLY A 571 -41.79 -92.68 5.22
C GLY A 571 -41.23 -91.30 5.61
N ILE A 572 -40.46 -91.21 6.70
CA ILE A 572 -39.73 -89.99 7.09
C ILE A 572 -38.22 -90.18 6.98
N THR A 573 -37.56 -89.15 6.46
CA THR A 573 -36.09 -89.03 6.41
C THR A 573 -35.61 -88.24 7.61
N LEU A 574 -35.01 -88.93 8.56
CA LEU A 574 -34.30 -88.37 9.71
C LEU A 574 -32.87 -88.94 9.73
N HIS A 575 -31.95 -88.27 10.43
CA HIS A 575 -30.52 -88.59 10.39
C HIS A 575 -29.90 -88.55 11.80
N GLY A 576 -28.82 -89.31 11.99
CA GLY A 576 -28.17 -89.49 13.30
C GLY A 576 -29.12 -90.05 14.36
N GLU A 577 -28.96 -89.59 15.60
CA GLU A 577 -29.72 -90.04 16.78
C GLU A 577 -31.26 -89.99 16.59
N MET A 578 -31.77 -89.08 15.75
CA MET A 578 -33.20 -89.01 15.42
C MET A 578 -33.67 -90.22 14.58
N SER A 579 -32.82 -90.75 13.71
CA SER A 579 -33.07 -91.98 12.97
C SER A 579 -32.96 -93.20 13.90
N ASP A 580 -31.96 -93.21 14.77
CA ASP A 580 -31.72 -94.32 15.71
C ASP A 580 -32.89 -94.47 16.68
N LEU A 581 -33.44 -93.35 17.19
CA LEU A 581 -34.63 -93.34 18.04
C LEU A 581 -35.88 -93.88 17.31
N VAL A 582 -36.06 -93.54 16.04
CA VAL A 582 -37.14 -94.10 15.20
C VAL A 582 -36.96 -95.60 14.97
N GLN A 583 -35.72 -96.06 14.75
CA GLN A 583 -35.42 -97.48 14.63
C GLN A 583 -35.71 -98.23 15.94
N ILE A 584 -35.27 -97.71 17.09
CA ILE A 584 -35.53 -98.31 18.42
C ILE A 584 -37.04 -98.43 18.70
N ILE A 585 -37.85 -97.42 18.35
CA ILE A 585 -39.31 -97.52 18.48
C ILE A 585 -39.88 -98.61 17.55
N ASN A 586 -39.41 -98.70 16.31
CA ASN A 586 -39.87 -99.74 15.37
C ASN A 586 -39.46 -101.16 15.81
N GLU A 587 -38.25 -101.33 16.35
CA GLU A 587 -37.78 -102.61 16.91
C GLU A 587 -38.57 -103.01 18.17
N MET A 588 -38.88 -102.05 19.04
CA MET A 588 -39.78 -102.28 20.18
C MET A 588 -41.17 -102.72 19.71
N ILE A 589 -41.72 -102.12 18.65
CA ILE A 589 -42.99 -102.52 18.04
C ILE A 589 -42.91 -103.94 17.49
N ASP A 590 -41.83 -104.32 16.80
CA ASP A 590 -41.63 -105.70 16.31
C ASP A 590 -41.55 -106.73 17.44
N VAL A 591 -40.80 -106.43 18.52
CA VAL A 591 -40.69 -107.33 19.68
C VAL A 591 -42.06 -107.51 20.37
N LEU A 592 -42.82 -106.43 20.56
CA LEU A 592 -44.16 -106.47 21.14
C LEU A 592 -45.17 -107.18 20.22
N PHE A 593 -45.13 -106.94 18.91
CA PHE A 593 -45.98 -107.61 17.92
C PHE A 593 -45.71 -109.12 17.92
N LYS A 594 -44.43 -109.51 17.94
CA LYS A 594 -44.01 -110.90 18.01
C LYS A 594 -44.44 -111.57 19.31
N PHE A 595 -44.13 -110.97 20.46
CA PHE A 595 -44.59 -111.43 21.78
C PHE A 595 -46.12 -111.63 21.81
N THR A 596 -46.88 -110.67 21.28
CA THR A 596 -48.35 -110.73 21.22
C THR A 596 -48.84 -111.85 20.30
N LYS A 597 -48.20 -112.05 19.14
CA LYS A 597 -48.51 -113.14 18.21
C LYS A 597 -48.22 -114.51 18.83
N ASP A 598 -47.05 -114.69 19.43
CA ASP A 598 -46.62 -115.97 19.98
C ASP A 598 -47.37 -116.31 21.27
N SER A 599 -47.74 -115.33 22.10
CA SER A 599 -48.67 -115.52 23.24
C SER A 599 -50.07 -115.95 22.78
N LYS A 600 -50.62 -115.31 21.73
CA LYS A 600 -51.89 -115.71 21.10
C LYS A 600 -51.80 -117.07 20.40
N ARG A 601 -50.60 -117.51 20.00
CA ARG A 601 -50.34 -118.82 19.41
C ARG A 601 -50.36 -119.91 20.49
N ILE A 602 -49.60 -119.73 21.58
CA ILE A 602 -49.59 -120.63 22.74
C ILE A 602 -51.01 -120.84 23.29
N ALA A 603 -51.77 -119.75 23.45
CA ALA A 603 -53.17 -119.79 23.91
C ALA A 603 -54.18 -120.45 22.93
N ARG A 604 -53.77 -120.79 21.70
CA ARG A 604 -54.60 -121.51 20.71
C ARG A 604 -54.14 -122.95 20.51
N GLU A 605 -52.83 -123.15 20.37
CA GLU A 605 -52.22 -124.47 20.19
C GLU A 605 -52.48 -125.32 21.43
N GLY A 606 -52.34 -124.76 22.64
CA GLY A 606 -52.62 -125.47 23.90
C GLY A 606 -54.07 -125.94 24.08
N ASP A 607 -55.04 -125.24 23.47
CA ASP A 607 -56.47 -125.59 23.49
C ASP A 607 -56.86 -126.60 22.39
N THR A 608 -55.94 -126.96 21.48
CA THR A 608 -56.24 -127.80 20.30
C THR A 608 -55.35 -129.03 20.15
N GLU A 609 -54.05 -128.94 20.43
CA GLU A 609 -53.11 -130.08 20.36
C GLU A 609 -52.15 -130.08 21.57
N GLY A 610 -52.28 -131.08 22.44
CA GLY A 610 -51.61 -131.14 23.75
C GLY A 610 -50.12 -131.48 23.74
N ILE A 611 -49.30 -130.82 22.90
CA ILE A 611 -47.84 -130.98 22.85
C ILE A 611 -47.16 -129.61 22.70
N LEU A 612 -46.80 -128.96 23.81
CA LEU A 612 -46.03 -127.70 23.83
C LEU A 612 -44.56 -127.90 24.24
N THR A 613 -43.94 -129.00 23.80
CA THR A 613 -42.53 -129.28 24.09
C THR A 613 -41.60 -128.27 23.42
N HIS A 614 -41.00 -127.39 24.22
CA HIS A 614 -39.92 -126.45 23.86
C HIS A 614 -40.30 -125.35 22.84
N ALA A 615 -41.20 -124.45 23.24
CA ALA A 615 -41.43 -123.17 22.58
C ALA A 615 -40.25 -122.18 22.78
N GLU A 616 -39.08 -122.45 22.21
CA GLU A 616 -37.99 -121.48 22.12
C GLU A 616 -38.34 -120.38 21.09
N VAL A 617 -39.00 -119.31 21.57
CA VAL A 617 -39.40 -118.16 20.75
C VAL A 617 -38.18 -117.27 20.46
N GLY A 618 -37.42 -117.63 19.43
CA GLY A 618 -36.27 -116.87 18.97
C GLY A 618 -36.63 -115.43 18.58
N GLY A 619 -35.93 -114.45 19.15
CA GLY A 619 -36.13 -113.02 18.85
C GLY A 619 -37.12 -112.26 19.75
N VAL A 620 -37.62 -112.89 20.82
CA VAL A 620 -38.14 -112.15 21.98
C VAL A 620 -37.07 -112.19 23.07
N ILE A 621 -36.80 -111.06 23.74
CA ILE A 621 -35.61 -110.86 24.59
C ILE A 621 -36.01 -110.28 25.96
N GLY A 622 -35.26 -110.64 27.00
CA GLY A 622 -35.47 -110.16 28.38
C GLY A 622 -36.77 -110.69 29.00
N ILE A 623 -37.39 -109.86 29.85
CA ILE A 623 -38.59 -110.19 30.63
C ILE A 623 -39.73 -110.72 29.74
N TRP A 624 -39.86 -110.25 28.49
CA TRP A 624 -40.87 -110.75 27.55
C TRP A 624 -40.70 -112.23 27.18
N ASN A 625 -39.46 -112.73 27.10
CA ASN A 625 -39.17 -114.14 26.85
C ASN A 625 -39.42 -114.98 28.12
N GLU A 626 -39.05 -114.44 29.28
CA GLU A 626 -39.36 -115.04 30.58
C GLU A 626 -40.88 -115.18 30.80
N ILE A 627 -41.68 -114.17 30.46
CA ILE A 627 -43.15 -114.24 30.49
C ILE A 627 -43.68 -115.30 29.51
N ILE A 628 -43.15 -115.40 28.28
CA ILE A 628 -43.53 -116.49 27.35
C ILE A 628 -43.23 -117.87 27.95
N ARG A 629 -42.04 -118.04 28.55
CA ARG A 629 -41.62 -119.30 29.18
C ARG A 629 -42.51 -119.64 30.40
N ILE A 630 -42.83 -118.67 31.23
CA ILE A 630 -43.75 -118.85 32.37
C ILE A 630 -45.15 -119.20 31.89
N LEU A 631 -45.71 -118.49 30.91
CA LEU A 631 -47.04 -118.78 30.33
C LEU A 631 -47.10 -120.19 29.72
N ALA A 632 -46.06 -120.61 28.99
CA ALA A 632 -45.98 -121.97 28.45
C ALA A 632 -45.89 -123.03 29.56
N LEU A 633 -45.09 -122.80 30.61
CA LEU A 633 -44.97 -123.71 31.76
C LEU A 633 -46.26 -123.79 32.59
N GLU A 634 -46.95 -122.67 32.81
CA GLU A 634 -48.22 -122.66 33.56
C GLU A 634 -49.33 -123.35 32.77
N TYR A 635 -49.35 -123.17 31.44
CA TYR A 635 -50.28 -123.87 30.56
C TYR A 635 -50.00 -125.38 30.49
N ASP A 636 -48.73 -125.80 30.45
CA ASP A 636 -48.36 -127.22 30.44
C ASP A 636 -48.71 -127.92 31.76
N LYS A 637 -48.55 -127.25 32.91
CA LYS A 637 -49.10 -127.71 34.21
C LYS A 637 -50.62 -127.87 34.16
N GLU A 638 -51.33 -126.92 33.56
CA GLU A 638 -52.80 -126.93 33.51
C GLU A 638 -53.33 -128.04 32.60
N ASN A 639 -52.66 -128.30 31.46
CA ASN A 639 -52.96 -129.47 30.64
C ASN A 639 -52.58 -130.79 31.34
N GLN A 640 -51.51 -130.83 32.15
CA GLN A 640 -51.22 -132.01 32.99
C GLN A 640 -52.28 -132.23 34.09
N ARG A 641 -52.87 -131.18 34.68
CA ARG A 641 -54.02 -131.28 35.59
C ARG A 641 -55.24 -131.85 34.87
N ARG A 642 -55.59 -131.32 33.69
CA ARG A 642 -56.68 -131.85 32.84
C ARG A 642 -56.45 -133.32 32.46
N ALA A 643 -55.21 -133.71 32.15
CA ALA A 643 -54.85 -135.07 31.76
C ALA A 643 -54.77 -136.07 32.93
N THR A 644 -54.69 -135.62 34.18
CA THR A 644 -54.59 -136.50 35.38
C THR A 644 -55.90 -136.71 36.13
N GLY A 645 -57.01 -136.14 35.64
CA GLY A 645 -58.36 -136.49 36.12
C GLY A 645 -58.78 -135.81 37.43
N GLY A 646 -58.27 -134.60 37.72
CA GLY A 646 -58.84 -133.73 38.75
C GLY A 646 -60.17 -133.12 38.30
N GLU A 647 -61.15 -133.02 39.22
CA GLU A 647 -62.43 -132.35 38.96
C GLU A 647 -62.25 -130.84 38.76
N LEU A 648 -63.10 -130.21 37.93
CA LEU A 648 -63.13 -128.75 37.80
C LEU A 648 -63.90 -128.14 38.98
N GLU A 649 -63.20 -127.50 39.91
CA GLU A 649 -63.78 -126.33 40.59
C GLU A 649 -63.74 -125.14 39.63
N VAL A 650 -64.92 -124.69 39.19
CA VAL A 650 -65.07 -123.58 38.24
C VAL A 650 -65.14 -122.24 38.98
N TRP A 651 -64.36 -121.27 38.51
CA TRP A 651 -64.53 -119.83 38.74
C TRP A 651 -64.35 -119.09 37.41
#